data_AF-A0AAV4GNB1-F1
#
_entry.id   AF-A0AAV4GNB1-F1
#
_cell.length_a   1.000
_cell.length_b   1.000
_cell.length_c   1.000
_cell.angle_alpha   90.00
_cell.angle_beta   90.00
_cell.angle_gamma   90.00
#
_symmetry.space_group_name_H-M   'P 1'
#
loop_
_entity.id
_entity.type
_entity.pdbx_description
1 polymer ?
#
loop_
_entity_poly.entity_id
_entity_poly.type
_entity_poly.pdbx_seq_one_letter_code
_entity_poly.pdbx_strand_id
1 'polypeptide(L)'
;MGLSANDRRRGSTNPQPRSSSRADGGAGDADGGAGGGVSAAERRFAYSLLDKLLEYLDAASVNMQMTRPSTRFSRRRSYSTATEDVKFFGKVVLPFVERYFHAHQTYFIASPNSPHNSNCMASFKEKEMTASLFCKLGQTLRAKLTAFGHDVNISVRCLRVMVQAVDFKSVVKNSPEFVRSYLLPFFNNAADDLAQVMENLIKERFSHVKGTITRGATSLDYVHMVLLPVLSSLFDHIGHNEFGSDMLVGDTQLACYRILNALYTLGTNSSTFAQRHRPALGECVGSFASCFPVAFLEPEKNKYNRNSILFGIEGKISEHSLEAQEVMDQLKENVPTLEKIVTEIEGLAHSGGKYHEAPHVIEVTLPMVCSYLPFWLKCGPDGPHVDRPKAYVTEVTAQQMNAVLGNVLKLILSNIGSDDAPWMNRIATRTQPIICNSTPDMIKDHFLPIAEKLRENAELVEAMEKRLAQEKRISMEGSEDYEQLVQEITVILLLLLLLLLLLLVVVVVVVVVVVVVVVKVVVVVVVVVFFIIIDIAFVKFSTLVRDIYAFYPLLIKYVDLHRSHWLKYPSTEAEQLFKCVAEIFSMWSHSLFFKREEQNFVAHNEIDNMALIMPSQAARLAKTSTSTSSSSSDERKQRPSGKKRDKKRLEPHNSLNVACLKRLVPVGLGFFSGREQELLQQAKQRLLQKDAEADIEDFLTQNLGVDEGVST
;
A
#
# COMPACT_ATOMS: atom_id res chain seq x y z
N MET A 1 10.70 -36.31 -73.17
CA MET A 1 11.90 -36.37 -72.31
C MET A 1 11.39 -36.40 -70.86
N GLY A 2 11.04 -37.51 -70.21
CA GLY A 2 11.72 -38.81 -70.05
C GLY A 2 12.49 -38.81 -68.73
N LEU A 3 11.88 -39.21 -67.60
CA LEU A 3 12.19 -40.40 -66.74
C LEU A 3 13.58 -40.33 -66.04
N SER A 4 13.90 -40.77 -64.81
CA SER A 4 13.45 -41.83 -63.89
C SER A 4 14.31 -41.68 -62.59
N ALA A 5 13.81 -41.86 -61.37
CA ALA A 5 13.83 -43.10 -60.55
C ALA A 5 15.06 -43.39 -59.65
N ASN A 6 14.70 -43.86 -58.44
CA ASN A 6 15.40 -44.69 -57.46
C ASN A 6 16.36 -45.78 -58.00
N ASP A 7 17.45 -46.05 -57.26
CA ASP A 7 17.94 -47.41 -56.88
C ASP A 7 19.07 -47.25 -55.82
N ARG A 8 18.95 -47.70 -54.57
CA ARG A 8 19.09 -49.05 -53.95
C ARG A 8 20.53 -49.64 -53.84
N ARG A 9 20.71 -50.37 -52.71
CA ARG A 9 21.65 -51.48 -52.36
C ARG A 9 23.07 -51.11 -51.89
N ARG A 10 23.73 -51.86 -50.99
CA ARG A 10 23.42 -52.90 -49.97
C ARG A 10 24.76 -53.23 -49.24
N GLY A 11 24.67 -53.57 -47.95
CA GLY A 11 25.60 -54.44 -47.17
C GLY A 11 26.99 -53.86 -46.85
N SER A 12 27.79 -54.32 -45.90
CA SER A 12 27.75 -55.36 -44.85
C SER A 12 29.07 -55.21 -44.05
N THR A 13 29.18 -55.87 -42.89
CA THR A 13 30.42 -56.33 -42.20
C THR A 13 31.30 -55.34 -41.40
N ASN A 14 31.29 -55.57 -40.07
CA ASN A 14 32.39 -55.39 -39.09
C ASN A 14 33.69 -56.09 -39.59
N PRO A 15 34.94 -55.82 -39.13
CA PRO A 15 35.33 -55.67 -37.71
C PRO A 15 36.50 -54.68 -37.38
N GLN A 16 36.69 -54.44 -36.07
CA GLN A 16 37.95 -53.99 -35.41
C GLN A 16 39.22 -54.73 -35.94
N PRO A 17 40.48 -54.21 -35.81
CA PRO A 17 41.10 -54.01 -34.48
C PRO A 17 42.36 -53.09 -34.35
N ARG A 18 42.88 -53.00 -33.09
CA ARG A 18 44.28 -52.78 -32.62
C ARG A 18 44.89 -51.36 -32.75
N SER A 19 45.10 -50.60 -31.67
CA SER A 19 45.99 -50.72 -30.49
C SER A 19 47.43 -50.17 -30.69
N SER A 20 47.79 -49.16 -29.89
CA SER A 20 49.14 -48.93 -29.33
C SER A 20 48.94 -48.12 -28.03
N SER A 21 49.07 -48.66 -26.82
CA SER A 21 50.21 -49.22 -26.07
C SER A 21 51.20 -48.18 -25.53
N ARG A 22 51.07 -47.86 -24.22
CA ARG A 22 52.11 -47.85 -23.16
C ARG A 22 51.56 -47.05 -21.96
N ALA A 23 51.24 -47.64 -20.80
CA ALA A 23 52.02 -48.41 -19.81
C ALA A 23 52.54 -47.53 -18.66
N ASP A 24 51.87 -47.56 -17.51
CA ASP A 24 52.37 -47.91 -16.16
C ASP A 24 51.19 -47.66 -15.17
N GLY A 25 50.85 -48.48 -14.16
CA GLY A 25 51.59 -49.52 -13.48
C GLY A 25 51.68 -49.20 -11.98
N GLY A 26 50.58 -49.28 -11.22
CA GLY A 26 50.59 -49.10 -9.77
C GLY A 26 49.27 -49.52 -9.11
N ALA A 27 49.25 -50.73 -8.56
CA ALA A 27 48.11 -51.35 -7.89
C ALA A 27 48.04 -50.98 -6.39
N GLY A 28 46.81 -50.84 -5.88
CA GLY A 28 46.47 -50.78 -4.46
C GLY A 28 44.96 -50.86 -4.27
N ASP A 29 44.53 -51.87 -3.53
CA ASP A 29 43.18 -52.44 -3.42
C ASP A 29 42.03 -51.52 -2.93
N ALA A 30 40.83 -51.90 -3.39
CA ALA A 30 39.53 -51.91 -2.73
C ALA A 30 39.13 -50.81 -1.72
N ASP A 31 38.06 -50.06 -2.02
CA ASP A 31 36.77 -50.27 -1.35
C ASP A 31 35.61 -49.66 -2.16
N GLY A 32 34.58 -50.48 -2.37
CA GLY A 32 33.33 -50.09 -3.02
C GLY A 32 32.40 -49.45 -2.01
N GLY A 33 32.53 -48.13 -1.82
CA GLY A 33 31.55 -47.33 -1.10
C GLY A 33 30.53 -46.72 -2.05
N ALA A 34 29.30 -47.23 -2.03
CA ALA A 34 28.13 -46.64 -2.69
C ALA A 34 27.83 -45.23 -2.12
N GLY A 35 28.48 -44.21 -2.68
CA GLY A 35 28.17 -42.80 -2.41
C GLY A 35 27.23 -42.26 -3.48
N GLY A 36 25.93 -42.22 -3.18
CA GLY A 36 24.96 -41.48 -4.01
C GLY A 36 25.44 -40.04 -4.17
N GLY A 37 25.71 -39.64 -5.41
CA GLY A 37 26.20 -38.29 -5.71
C GLY A 37 25.14 -37.24 -5.38
N VAL A 38 25.22 -36.65 -4.19
CA VAL A 38 24.45 -35.47 -3.76
C VAL A 38 24.65 -34.37 -4.80
N SER A 39 23.55 -33.87 -5.39
CA SER A 39 23.61 -32.91 -6.48
C SER A 39 24.28 -31.61 -6.02
N ALA A 40 24.96 -30.87 -6.91
CA ALA A 40 25.64 -29.63 -6.53
C ALA A 40 24.67 -28.57 -5.96
N ALA A 41 23.36 -28.70 -6.20
CA ALA A 41 22.32 -27.85 -5.63
C ALA A 41 22.03 -28.18 -4.16
N GLU A 42 22.12 -29.45 -3.77
CA GLU A 42 21.87 -29.92 -2.38
C GLU A 42 22.96 -29.50 -1.38
N ARG A 43 24.13 -29.06 -1.88
CA ARG A 43 25.22 -28.51 -1.05
C ARG A 43 25.12 -27.01 -0.80
N ARG A 44 24.10 -26.33 -1.37
CA ARG A 44 23.91 -24.88 -1.19
C ARG A 44 23.32 -24.60 0.18
N PHE A 45 23.79 -23.53 0.83
CA PHE A 45 23.30 -23.11 2.14
C PHE A 45 21.78 -22.94 2.17
N ALA A 46 21.19 -22.29 1.15
CA ALA A 46 19.75 -22.07 1.09
C ALA A 46 18.96 -23.38 0.98
N TYR A 47 19.44 -24.39 0.24
CA TYR A 47 18.86 -25.72 0.22
C TYR A 47 18.84 -26.36 1.62
N SER A 48 19.99 -26.46 2.28
CA SER A 48 20.08 -27.07 3.61
C SER A 48 19.26 -26.33 4.66
N LEU A 49 19.18 -25.00 4.55
CA LEU A 49 18.35 -24.18 5.41
C LEU A 49 16.86 -24.47 5.20
N LEU A 50 16.39 -24.50 3.95
CA LEU A 50 14.99 -24.78 3.63
C LEU A 50 14.57 -26.17 4.10
N ASP A 51 15.44 -27.16 3.91
CA ASP A 51 15.21 -28.53 4.38
C ASP A 51 15.04 -28.57 5.91
N LYS A 52 15.94 -27.89 6.64
CA LYS A 52 15.83 -27.79 8.11
C LYS A 52 14.60 -27.03 8.58
N LEU A 53 14.21 -25.96 7.87
CA LEU A 53 12.99 -25.19 8.18
C LEU A 53 11.73 -26.03 7.97
N LEU A 54 11.68 -26.85 6.92
CA LEU A 54 10.59 -27.80 6.70
C LEU A 54 10.50 -28.83 7.82
N GLU A 55 11.64 -29.39 8.25
CA GLU A 55 11.70 -30.33 9.38
C GLU A 55 11.18 -29.69 10.69
N TYR A 56 11.60 -28.45 10.99
CA TYR A 56 11.11 -27.72 12.17
C TYR A 56 9.61 -27.43 12.10
N LEU A 57 9.09 -27.10 10.92
CA LEU A 57 7.66 -26.88 10.72
C LEU A 57 6.88 -28.17 10.90
N ASP A 58 7.32 -29.28 10.33
CA ASP A 58 6.65 -30.58 10.46
C ASP A 58 6.64 -31.06 11.92
N ALA A 59 7.79 -30.95 12.61
CA ALA A 59 7.89 -31.27 14.04
C ALA A 59 6.98 -30.38 14.91
N ALA A 60 6.97 -29.08 14.66
CA ALA A 60 6.09 -28.14 15.37
C ALA A 60 4.62 -28.43 15.06
N SER A 61 4.28 -28.71 13.80
CA SER A 61 2.91 -29.01 13.37
C SER A 61 2.38 -30.25 14.07
N VAL A 62 3.16 -31.34 14.20
CA VAL A 62 2.74 -32.55 14.94
C VAL A 62 2.56 -32.26 16.43
N ASN A 63 3.48 -31.50 17.04
CA ASN A 63 3.48 -31.22 18.48
C ASN A 63 2.47 -30.16 18.93
N MET A 64 1.97 -29.30 18.03
CA MET A 64 0.89 -28.36 18.32
C MET A 64 -0.42 -29.09 18.58
N GLN A 65 -0.89 -29.09 19.82
CA GLN A 65 -2.21 -29.60 20.20
C GLN A 65 -3.23 -28.47 20.27
N MET A 66 -4.44 -28.70 19.74
CA MET A 66 -5.56 -27.76 19.94
C MET A 66 -5.85 -27.65 21.43
N THR A 67 -5.85 -26.43 21.95
CA THR A 67 -6.22 -26.14 23.34
C THR A 67 -7.67 -26.60 23.57
N ARG A 68 -7.86 -27.79 24.14
CA ARG A 68 -9.17 -28.25 24.60
C ARG A 68 -9.63 -27.32 25.74
N PRO A 69 -10.88 -26.82 25.73
CA PRO A 69 -11.47 -26.29 26.95
C PRO A 69 -11.41 -27.40 27.99
N SER A 70 -10.85 -27.10 29.16
CA SER A 70 -10.87 -28.02 30.30
C SER A 70 -12.30 -28.54 30.47
N THR A 71 -12.44 -29.85 30.66
CA THR A 71 -13.73 -30.49 30.94
C THR A 71 -14.53 -29.65 31.93
N ARG A 72 -15.78 -29.34 31.57
CA ARG A 72 -16.75 -28.63 32.41
C ARG A 72 -16.62 -29.18 33.83
N PHE A 73 -16.40 -28.32 34.83
CA PHE A 73 -16.15 -28.59 36.26
C PHE A 73 -14.70 -28.63 36.80
N SER A 74 -13.65 -28.45 35.98
CA SER A 74 -12.30 -28.25 36.55
C SER A 74 -12.03 -26.79 36.92
N ARG A 75 -11.77 -26.52 38.21
CA ARG A 75 -11.26 -25.22 38.70
C ARG A 75 -9.75 -25.02 38.44
N ARG A 76 -9.06 -25.98 37.82
CA ARG A 76 -7.66 -25.83 37.40
C ARG A 76 -7.58 -25.44 35.93
N ARG A 77 -7.05 -24.23 35.68
CA ARG A 77 -6.50 -23.81 34.38
C ARG A 77 -5.25 -24.67 34.07
N SER A 78 -5.44 -25.91 33.65
CA SER A 78 -4.35 -26.70 33.05
C SER A 78 -4.22 -26.27 31.59
N TYR A 79 -3.51 -25.16 31.37
CA TYR A 79 -2.96 -24.88 30.04
C TYR A 79 -1.92 -25.95 29.76
N SER A 80 -2.10 -26.72 28.69
CA SER A 80 -1.01 -27.55 28.16
C SER A 80 0.15 -26.60 27.84
N THR A 81 1.27 -26.74 28.54
CA THR A 81 2.47 -25.97 28.25
C THR A 81 2.98 -26.42 26.90
N ALA A 82 2.95 -25.53 25.89
CA ALA A 82 3.52 -25.80 24.58
C ALA A 82 4.93 -26.43 24.73
N THR A 83 5.20 -27.48 23.96
CA THR A 83 6.50 -28.17 23.97
C THR A 83 7.63 -27.19 23.63
N GLU A 84 8.86 -27.51 24.02
CA GLU A 84 10.03 -26.66 23.72
C GLU A 84 10.16 -26.39 22.22
N ASP A 85 9.89 -27.40 21.38
CA ASP A 85 9.88 -27.28 19.92
C ASP A 85 8.89 -26.24 19.40
N VAL A 86 7.67 -26.21 19.94
CA VAL A 86 6.64 -25.23 19.55
C VAL A 86 7.04 -23.82 19.95
N LYS A 87 7.67 -23.66 21.13
CA LYS A 87 8.19 -22.36 21.59
C LYS A 87 9.38 -21.90 20.76
N PHE A 88 10.30 -22.82 20.42
CA PHE A 88 11.44 -22.54 19.54
C PHE A 88 10.95 -22.12 18.16
N PHE A 89 9.98 -22.85 17.61
CA PHE A 89 9.36 -22.53 16.34
C PHE A 89 8.73 -21.12 16.34
N GLY A 90 7.86 -20.83 17.31
CA GLY A 90 7.17 -19.55 17.40
C GLY A 90 8.10 -18.35 17.63
N LYS A 91 9.09 -18.50 18.54
CA LYS A 91 9.93 -17.37 18.99
C LYS A 91 11.22 -17.17 18.21
N VAL A 92 11.73 -18.21 17.55
CA VAL A 92 13.03 -18.18 16.87
C VAL A 92 12.85 -18.42 15.37
N VAL A 93 12.20 -19.52 15.00
CA VAL A 93 12.08 -19.91 13.58
C VAL A 93 11.22 -18.91 12.81
N LEU A 94 10.04 -18.53 13.30
CA LEU A 94 9.16 -17.59 12.59
C LEU A 94 9.83 -16.21 12.39
N PRO A 95 10.38 -15.51 13.41
CA PRO A 95 11.07 -14.24 13.17
C PRO A 95 12.28 -14.36 12.26
N PHE A 96 12.99 -15.50 12.31
CA PHE A 96 14.10 -15.76 11.39
C PHE A 96 13.61 -15.88 9.95
N VAL A 97 12.55 -16.67 9.70
CA VAL A 97 11.92 -16.85 8.39
C VAL A 97 11.45 -15.50 7.83
N GLU A 98 10.74 -14.70 8.62
CA GLU A 98 10.30 -13.35 8.24
C GLU A 98 11.48 -12.51 7.73
N ARG A 99 12.56 -12.40 8.51
CA ARG A 99 13.71 -11.58 8.13
C ARG A 99 14.53 -12.14 6.97
N TYR A 100 14.72 -13.45 6.94
CA TYR A 100 15.50 -14.12 5.91
C TYR A 100 14.85 -13.95 4.54
N PHE A 101 13.56 -14.29 4.42
CA PHE A 101 12.88 -14.13 3.14
C PHE A 101 12.75 -12.67 2.75
N HIS A 102 12.46 -11.75 3.70
CA HIS A 102 12.43 -10.32 3.39
C HIS A 102 13.76 -9.82 2.80
N ALA A 103 14.91 -10.27 3.31
CA ALA A 103 16.22 -9.87 2.81
C ALA A 103 16.58 -10.50 1.46
N HIS A 104 16.07 -11.70 1.17
CA HIS A 104 16.49 -12.52 0.04
C HIS A 104 15.40 -12.82 -1.01
N GLN A 105 14.27 -12.08 -1.02
CA GLN A 105 13.16 -12.32 -1.98
C GLN A 105 13.64 -12.37 -3.44
N THR A 106 14.52 -11.45 -3.82
CA THR A 106 15.06 -11.35 -5.19
C THR A 106 15.86 -12.57 -5.63
N TYR A 107 16.55 -13.26 -4.71
CA TYR A 107 17.31 -14.49 -5.00
C TYR A 107 16.37 -15.64 -5.43
N PHE A 108 15.20 -15.74 -4.78
CA PHE A 108 14.23 -16.79 -5.05
C PHE A 108 13.35 -16.52 -6.28
N ILE A 109 13.10 -15.25 -6.62
CA ILE A 109 12.34 -14.85 -7.82
C ILE A 109 13.21 -14.84 -9.10
N ALA A 110 14.53 -14.65 -8.97
CA ALA A 110 15.42 -14.46 -10.11
C ALA A 110 15.24 -15.53 -11.21
N SER A 111 15.18 -15.05 -12.46
CA SER A 111 14.99 -15.85 -13.68
C SER A 111 16.25 -15.79 -14.55
N PRO A 112 16.62 -16.89 -15.25
CA PRO A 112 17.82 -16.95 -16.09
C PRO A 112 17.85 -15.93 -17.24
N ASN A 113 16.70 -15.37 -17.64
CA ASN A 113 16.61 -14.33 -18.67
C ASN A 113 16.74 -12.90 -18.12
N SER A 114 16.98 -12.72 -16.82
CA SER A 114 17.17 -11.39 -16.24
C SER A 114 18.59 -10.86 -16.54
N PRO A 115 18.74 -9.64 -17.07
CA PRO A 115 20.03 -9.08 -17.50
C PRO A 115 21.02 -8.80 -16.35
N HIS A 116 20.60 -9.02 -15.09
CA HIS A 116 21.46 -8.91 -13.92
C HIS A 116 21.49 -10.25 -13.16
N ASN A 117 22.68 -10.85 -13.13
CA ASN A 117 23.11 -11.84 -12.14
C ASN A 117 22.76 -13.32 -12.41
N SER A 118 23.36 -13.90 -13.45
CA SER A 118 23.29 -15.35 -13.74
C SER A 118 23.89 -16.26 -12.65
N ASN A 119 24.71 -15.72 -11.74
CA ASN A 119 25.44 -16.50 -10.73
C ASN A 119 24.82 -16.48 -9.33
N CYS A 120 23.66 -15.83 -9.12
CA CYS A 120 23.04 -15.67 -7.80
C CYS A 120 21.53 -15.94 -7.85
N MET A 121 21.14 -17.12 -8.37
CA MET A 121 19.73 -17.54 -8.45
C MET A 121 19.47 -18.84 -7.67
N ALA A 122 18.29 -18.92 -7.08
CA ALA A 122 17.79 -20.15 -6.48
C ALA A 122 17.58 -21.24 -7.54
N SER A 123 17.96 -22.47 -7.20
CA SER A 123 17.63 -23.67 -7.96
C SER A 123 16.11 -23.92 -7.95
N PHE A 124 15.62 -24.69 -8.93
CA PHE A 124 14.20 -25.06 -8.99
C PHE A 124 13.74 -25.78 -7.73
N LYS A 125 14.60 -26.61 -7.13
CA LYS A 125 14.24 -27.33 -5.90
C LYS A 125 14.14 -26.39 -4.69
N GLU A 126 15.01 -25.39 -4.58
CA GLU A 126 14.89 -24.34 -3.54
C GLU A 126 13.60 -23.53 -3.72
N LYS A 127 13.20 -23.23 -4.96
CA LYS A 127 11.93 -22.54 -5.27
C LYS A 127 10.71 -23.39 -4.87
N GLU A 128 10.72 -24.69 -5.19
CA GLU A 128 9.67 -25.63 -4.78
C GLU A 128 9.59 -25.78 -3.25
N MET A 129 10.72 -25.92 -2.56
CA MET A 129 10.75 -26.01 -1.09
C MET A 129 10.24 -24.72 -0.41
N THR A 130 10.52 -23.56 -0.99
CA THR A 130 9.99 -22.28 -0.51
C THR A 130 8.47 -22.23 -0.64
N ALA A 131 7.92 -22.66 -1.78
CA ALA A 131 6.47 -22.77 -1.98
C ALA A 131 5.85 -23.82 -1.03
N SER A 132 6.53 -24.94 -0.80
CA SER A 132 6.09 -25.98 0.14
C SER A 132 6.03 -25.47 1.58
N LEU A 133 7.05 -24.73 2.01
CA LEU A 133 7.09 -24.11 3.34
C LEU A 133 5.92 -23.15 3.53
N PHE A 134 5.59 -22.35 2.50
CA PHE A 134 4.43 -21.46 2.49
C PHE A 134 3.10 -22.24 2.63
N CYS A 135 2.85 -23.22 1.77
CA CYS A 135 1.61 -24.00 1.81
C CYS A 135 1.45 -24.79 3.11
N LYS A 136 2.52 -25.42 3.62
CA LYS A 136 2.49 -26.18 4.88
C LYS A 136 2.25 -25.27 6.09
N LEU A 137 2.88 -24.10 6.15
CA LEU A 137 2.66 -23.15 7.23
C LEU A 137 1.23 -22.61 7.19
N GLY A 138 0.72 -22.27 6.00
CA GLY A 138 -0.66 -21.83 5.80
C GLY A 138 -1.67 -22.89 6.25
N GLN A 139 -1.47 -24.14 5.84
CA GLN A 139 -2.33 -25.26 6.25
C GLN A 139 -2.27 -25.52 7.76
N THR A 140 -1.09 -25.42 8.38
CA THR A 140 -0.92 -25.60 9.83
C THR A 140 -1.63 -24.49 10.60
N LEU A 141 -1.51 -23.24 10.15
CA LEU A 141 -2.19 -22.09 10.75
C LEU A 141 -3.71 -22.18 10.59
N ARG A 142 -4.20 -22.65 9.44
CA ARG A 142 -5.62 -22.94 9.20
C ARG A 142 -6.17 -24.00 10.16
N ALA A 143 -5.46 -25.12 10.30
CA ALA A 143 -5.89 -26.25 11.12
C ALA A 143 -5.78 -25.98 12.63
N LYS A 144 -4.79 -25.18 13.06
CA LYS A 144 -4.39 -25.06 14.47
C LYS A 144 -4.29 -23.62 14.95
N LEU A 145 -5.13 -22.71 14.45
CA LEU A 145 -5.09 -21.27 14.76
C LEU A 145 -5.00 -20.96 16.26
N THR A 146 -5.79 -21.66 17.10
CA THR A 146 -5.79 -21.44 18.55
C THR A 146 -4.49 -21.83 19.24
N ALA A 147 -3.74 -22.78 18.68
CA ALA A 147 -2.47 -23.24 19.26
C ALA A 147 -1.35 -22.21 19.10
N PHE A 148 -1.42 -21.34 18.09
CA PHE A 148 -0.46 -20.25 17.89
C PHE A 148 -0.62 -19.12 18.90
N GLY A 149 -1.83 -18.85 19.40
CA GLY A 149 -2.08 -17.83 20.42
C GLY A 149 -1.56 -16.44 20.03
N HIS A 150 -0.55 -15.94 20.74
CA HIS A 150 0.07 -14.63 20.47
C HIS A 150 0.96 -14.63 19.20
N ASP A 151 1.38 -15.80 18.72
CA ASP A 151 2.28 -15.94 17.59
C ASP A 151 1.55 -15.91 16.23
N VAL A 152 0.22 -15.75 16.21
CA VAL A 152 -0.56 -15.64 14.97
C VAL A 152 -0.09 -14.45 14.12
N ASN A 153 0.14 -13.28 14.72
CA ASN A 153 0.53 -12.08 13.99
C ASN A 153 1.89 -12.23 13.29
N ILE A 154 2.88 -12.85 13.96
CA ILE A 154 4.18 -13.11 13.35
C ILE A 154 4.07 -14.20 12.27
N SER A 155 3.24 -15.23 12.49
CA SER A 155 2.99 -16.28 11.48
C SER A 155 2.38 -15.72 10.20
N VAL A 156 1.41 -14.81 10.32
CA VAL A 156 0.80 -14.12 9.17
C VAL A 156 1.83 -13.25 8.45
N ARG A 157 2.67 -12.50 9.16
CA ARG A 157 3.76 -11.74 8.54
C ARG A 157 4.75 -12.64 7.81
N CYS A 158 5.10 -13.79 8.38
CA CYS A 158 5.93 -14.79 7.71
C CYS A 158 5.29 -15.25 6.40
N LEU A 159 4.01 -15.63 6.41
CA LEU A 159 3.29 -16.03 5.19
C LEU A 159 3.28 -14.94 4.11
N ARG A 160 3.03 -13.68 4.51
CA ARG A 160 3.03 -12.53 3.59
C ARG A 160 4.40 -12.26 2.95
N VAL A 161 5.48 -12.38 3.72
CA VAL A 161 6.84 -12.15 3.21
C VAL A 161 7.34 -13.35 2.39
N MET A 162 6.98 -14.58 2.81
CA MET A 162 7.36 -15.79 2.12
C MET A 162 6.69 -15.92 0.75
N VAL A 163 5.39 -15.58 0.65
CA VAL A 163 4.69 -15.66 -0.64
C VAL A 163 5.33 -14.74 -1.68
N GLN A 164 5.80 -13.57 -1.24
CA GLN A 164 6.57 -12.62 -2.05
C GLN A 164 7.95 -13.14 -2.47
N ALA A 165 8.43 -14.28 -1.95
CA ALA A 165 9.66 -14.93 -2.39
C ALA A 165 9.40 -16.15 -3.29
N VAL A 166 8.15 -16.52 -3.55
CA VAL A 166 7.81 -17.70 -4.36
C VAL A 166 7.78 -17.35 -5.86
N ASP A 167 8.56 -18.06 -6.67
CA ASP A 167 8.46 -18.00 -8.13
C ASP A 167 7.42 -19.03 -8.64
N PHE A 168 6.16 -18.60 -8.69
CA PHE A 168 5.05 -19.46 -9.11
C PHE A 168 5.20 -19.97 -10.54
N LYS A 169 5.74 -19.15 -11.45
CA LYS A 169 5.96 -19.53 -12.85
C LYS A 169 6.90 -20.72 -12.97
N SER A 170 8.05 -20.66 -12.29
CA SER A 170 9.00 -21.78 -12.28
C SER A 170 8.42 -23.01 -11.59
N VAL A 171 7.70 -22.84 -10.48
CA VAL A 171 7.11 -23.97 -9.74
C VAL A 171 6.06 -24.69 -10.57
N VAL A 172 5.14 -23.97 -11.21
CA VAL A 172 4.07 -24.56 -12.04
C VAL A 172 4.65 -25.30 -13.24
N LYS A 173 5.66 -24.73 -13.89
CA LYS A 173 6.28 -25.33 -15.09
C LYS A 173 7.08 -26.60 -14.78
N ASN A 174 7.78 -26.65 -13.65
CA ASN A 174 8.68 -27.76 -13.32
C ASN A 174 8.03 -28.84 -12.43
N SER A 175 7.05 -28.49 -11.60
CA SER A 175 6.43 -29.39 -10.60
C SER A 175 4.89 -29.28 -10.62
N PRO A 176 4.19 -29.73 -11.68
CA PRO A 176 2.73 -29.65 -11.76
C PRO A 176 2.02 -30.46 -10.66
N GLU A 177 2.61 -31.56 -10.19
CA GLU A 177 2.08 -32.34 -9.05
C GLU A 177 2.05 -31.52 -7.75
N PHE A 178 3.05 -30.66 -7.54
CA PHE A 178 3.06 -29.75 -6.40
C PHE A 178 1.85 -28.80 -6.43
N VAL A 179 1.52 -28.28 -7.62
CA VAL A 179 0.35 -27.40 -7.79
C VAL A 179 -0.92 -28.15 -7.38
N ARG A 180 -1.12 -29.39 -7.85
CA ARG A 180 -2.30 -30.19 -7.51
C ARG A 180 -2.36 -30.59 -6.04
N SER A 181 -1.23 -30.94 -5.42
CA SER A 181 -1.21 -31.44 -4.03
C SER A 181 -1.21 -30.34 -2.97
N TYR A 182 -0.71 -29.13 -3.27
CA TYR A 182 -0.52 -28.08 -2.27
C TYR A 182 -1.23 -26.76 -2.61
N LEU A 183 -1.05 -26.24 -3.83
CA LEU A 183 -1.62 -24.94 -4.21
C LEU A 183 -3.12 -25.00 -4.48
N LEU A 184 -3.59 -26.00 -5.23
CA LEU A 184 -5.02 -26.17 -5.51
C LEU A 184 -5.83 -26.37 -4.21
N PRO A 185 -5.41 -27.24 -3.26
CA PRO A 185 -6.05 -27.34 -1.96
C PRO A 185 -6.01 -26.03 -1.16
N PHE A 186 -4.94 -25.24 -1.26
CA PHE A 186 -4.89 -23.92 -0.62
C PHE A 186 -6.00 -23.00 -1.14
N PHE A 187 -6.19 -22.91 -2.46
CA PHE A 187 -7.26 -22.10 -3.06
C PHE A 187 -8.66 -22.65 -2.76
N ASN A 188 -8.84 -23.96 -2.83
CA ASN A 188 -10.13 -24.58 -2.48
C ASN A 188 -10.49 -24.36 -1.01
N ASN A 189 -9.54 -24.56 -0.09
CA ASN A 189 -9.73 -24.28 1.33
C ASN A 189 -10.09 -22.80 1.57
N ALA A 190 -9.42 -21.86 0.88
CA ALA A 190 -9.74 -20.44 0.96
C ALA A 190 -11.16 -20.13 0.46
N ALA A 191 -11.56 -20.72 -0.68
CA ALA A 191 -12.91 -20.59 -1.23
C ALA A 191 -13.97 -21.14 -0.26
N ASP A 192 -13.74 -22.33 0.30
CA ASP A 192 -14.65 -22.98 1.24
C ASP A 192 -14.79 -22.20 2.55
N ASP A 193 -13.67 -21.71 3.11
CA ASP A 193 -13.67 -20.91 4.34
C ASP A 193 -14.46 -19.60 4.15
N LEU A 194 -14.27 -18.92 3.02
CA LEU A 194 -15.01 -17.69 2.68
C LEU A 194 -16.50 -17.96 2.45
N ALA A 195 -16.83 -19.02 1.70
CA ALA A 195 -18.22 -19.41 1.44
C ALA A 195 -18.95 -19.76 2.76
N GLN A 196 -18.29 -20.49 3.65
CA GLN A 196 -18.85 -20.84 4.95
C GLN A 196 -19.06 -19.62 5.84
N VAL A 197 -18.13 -18.66 5.82
CA VAL A 197 -18.28 -17.39 6.54
C VAL A 197 -19.45 -16.58 5.98
N MET A 198 -19.57 -16.49 4.67
CA MET A 198 -20.68 -15.81 4.00
C MET A 198 -22.03 -16.44 4.38
N GLU A 199 -22.14 -17.77 4.31
CA GLU A 199 -23.36 -18.50 4.71
C GLU A 199 -23.71 -18.26 6.18
N ASN A 200 -22.72 -18.27 7.07
CA ASN A 200 -22.94 -18.04 8.50
C ASN A 200 -23.33 -16.59 8.82
N LEU A 201 -22.83 -15.61 8.03
CA LEU A 201 -23.22 -14.20 8.12
C LEU A 201 -24.66 -14.01 7.64
N ILE A 202 -25.03 -14.60 6.50
CA ILE A 202 -26.41 -14.54 5.97
C ILE A 202 -27.40 -15.18 6.94
N LYS A 203 -27.03 -16.29 7.59
CA LYS A 203 -27.86 -16.96 8.60
C LYS A 203 -27.83 -16.29 9.98
N GLU A 204 -27.19 -15.13 10.11
CA GLU A 204 -26.99 -14.38 11.36
C GLU A 204 -26.44 -15.21 12.53
N ARG A 205 -25.72 -16.30 12.26
CA ARG A 205 -25.26 -17.22 13.32
C ARG A 205 -24.18 -16.64 14.23
N PHE A 206 -23.62 -15.48 13.88
CA PHE A 206 -22.58 -14.78 14.64
C PHE A 206 -23.12 -13.80 15.69
N SER A 207 -24.39 -13.37 15.62
CA SER A 207 -24.96 -12.38 16.55
C SER A 207 -25.26 -12.98 17.94
N HIS A 208 -25.44 -14.30 18.05
CA HIS A 208 -25.91 -14.95 19.29
C HIS A 208 -24.91 -15.89 19.96
N VAL A 209 -23.69 -16.04 19.45
CA VAL A 209 -22.81 -17.14 19.86
C VAL A 209 -21.49 -16.65 20.47
N LYS A 210 -21.60 -16.11 21.69
CA LYS A 210 -20.43 -16.02 22.59
C LYS A 210 -20.10 -17.43 23.08
N GLY A 211 -19.20 -18.12 22.37
CA GLY A 211 -18.47 -19.28 22.92
C GLY A 211 -18.85 -20.70 22.46
N THR A 212 -19.64 -20.91 21.40
CA THR A 212 -19.84 -22.27 20.84
C THR A 212 -19.21 -22.50 19.46
N ILE A 213 -18.81 -21.46 18.71
CA ILE A 213 -18.00 -21.63 17.50
C ILE A 213 -16.52 -21.71 17.92
N THR A 214 -15.90 -22.87 17.72
CA THR A 214 -14.46 -23.03 17.85
C THR A 214 -13.75 -22.03 16.93
N ARG A 215 -12.78 -21.26 17.45
CA ARG A 215 -11.91 -20.33 16.69
C ARG A 215 -11.01 -21.10 15.69
N GLY A 216 -11.60 -21.66 14.64
CA GLY A 216 -10.91 -22.41 13.57
C GLY A 216 -11.00 -21.71 12.21
N ALA A 217 -10.71 -22.46 11.15
CA ALA A 217 -10.68 -21.98 9.76
C ALA A 217 -11.96 -21.29 9.25
N THR A 218 -13.12 -21.63 9.82
CA THR A 218 -14.43 -21.06 9.42
C THR A 218 -14.86 -19.87 10.29
N SER A 219 -13.96 -19.36 11.14
CA SER A 219 -14.22 -18.20 11.99
C SER A 219 -13.99 -16.88 11.26
N LEU A 220 -14.79 -15.87 11.59
CA LEU A 220 -14.55 -14.49 11.17
C LEU A 220 -13.14 -14.03 11.55
N ASP A 221 -12.63 -14.46 12.71
CA ASP A 221 -11.28 -14.19 13.20
C ASP A 221 -10.20 -14.69 12.24
N TYR A 222 -10.32 -15.94 11.77
CA TYR A 222 -9.38 -16.51 10.80
C TYR A 222 -9.40 -15.75 9.47
N VAL A 223 -10.60 -15.49 8.92
CA VAL A 223 -10.73 -14.84 7.61
C VAL A 223 -10.08 -13.46 7.63
N HIS A 224 -10.37 -12.62 8.63
CA HIS A 224 -9.84 -11.26 8.66
C HIS A 224 -8.37 -11.17 9.10
N MET A 225 -7.93 -11.99 10.07
CA MET A 225 -6.56 -11.90 10.61
C MET A 225 -5.54 -12.64 9.75
N VAL A 226 -5.94 -13.72 9.08
CA VAL A 226 -5.03 -14.63 8.39
C VAL A 226 -5.32 -14.67 6.89
N LEU A 227 -6.54 -15.02 6.50
CA LEU A 227 -6.83 -15.32 5.10
C LEU A 227 -6.73 -14.09 4.21
N LEU A 228 -7.39 -12.98 4.57
CA LEU A 228 -7.38 -11.75 3.76
C LEU A 228 -5.96 -11.18 3.58
N PRO A 229 -5.12 -10.98 4.63
CA PRO A 229 -3.78 -10.43 4.42
C PRO A 229 -2.87 -11.35 3.58
N VAL A 230 -3.02 -12.67 3.72
CA VAL A 230 -2.24 -13.65 2.94
C VAL A 230 -2.71 -13.70 1.49
N LEU A 231 -4.01 -13.72 1.23
CA LEU A 231 -4.58 -13.67 -0.13
C LEU A 231 -4.22 -12.35 -0.83
N SER A 232 -4.36 -11.20 -0.16
CA SER A 232 -3.94 -9.91 -0.72
C SER A 232 -2.47 -9.95 -1.14
N SER A 233 -1.58 -10.43 -0.28
CA SER A 233 -0.14 -10.48 -0.58
C SER A 233 0.19 -11.51 -1.68
N LEU A 234 -0.57 -12.62 -1.75
CA LEU A 234 -0.45 -13.63 -2.80
C LEU A 234 -0.85 -13.07 -4.16
N PHE A 235 -2.05 -12.49 -4.28
CA PHE A 235 -2.54 -11.93 -5.54
C PHE A 235 -1.71 -10.73 -5.99
N ASP A 236 -1.29 -9.87 -5.06
CA ASP A 236 -0.41 -8.74 -5.35
C ASP A 236 0.93 -9.21 -5.94
N HIS A 237 1.53 -10.27 -5.36
CA HIS A 237 2.76 -10.86 -5.88
C HIS A 237 2.59 -11.51 -7.26
N ILE A 238 1.47 -12.21 -7.48
CA ILE A 238 1.14 -12.82 -8.79
C ILE A 238 0.95 -11.73 -9.85
N GLY A 239 0.27 -10.64 -9.52
CA GLY A 239 0.02 -9.51 -10.42
C GLY A 239 1.30 -8.78 -10.79
N HIS A 240 2.12 -8.40 -9.80
CA HIS A 240 3.38 -7.67 -10.01
C HIS A 240 4.41 -8.45 -10.85
N ASN A 241 4.42 -9.77 -10.76
CA ASN A 241 5.35 -10.62 -11.53
C ASN A 241 4.70 -11.29 -12.76
N GLU A 242 3.44 -10.96 -13.06
CA GLU A 242 2.68 -11.49 -14.20
C GLU A 242 2.59 -13.04 -14.23
N PHE A 243 2.46 -13.68 -13.07
CA PHE A 243 2.34 -15.14 -12.94
C PHE A 243 0.92 -15.67 -13.22
N GLY A 244 -0.05 -14.77 -13.41
CA GLY A 244 -1.48 -15.09 -13.50
C GLY A 244 -1.84 -16.07 -14.61
N SER A 245 -1.31 -15.87 -15.83
CA SER A 245 -1.59 -16.73 -16.98
C SER A 245 -1.02 -18.15 -16.85
N ASP A 246 0.02 -18.32 -16.04
CA ASP A 246 0.66 -19.61 -15.81
C ASP A 246 -0.04 -20.36 -14.66
N MET A 247 -0.42 -19.66 -13.59
CA MET A 247 -0.89 -20.30 -12.35
C MET A 247 -2.43 -20.33 -12.21
N LEU A 248 -3.15 -19.29 -12.65
CA LEU A 248 -4.59 -19.10 -12.38
C LEU A 248 -5.47 -19.64 -13.51
N VAL A 249 -5.16 -20.84 -13.98
CA VAL A 249 -5.83 -21.54 -15.10
C VAL A 249 -6.34 -22.92 -14.65
N GLY A 250 -7.28 -23.50 -15.40
CA GLY A 250 -7.85 -24.82 -15.10
C GLY A 250 -8.61 -24.87 -13.77
N ASP A 251 -8.42 -25.93 -12.97
CA ASP A 251 -9.16 -26.15 -11.71
C ASP A 251 -8.92 -25.03 -10.67
N THR A 252 -7.71 -24.46 -10.66
CA THR A 252 -7.40 -23.31 -9.78
C THR A 252 -8.22 -22.08 -10.16
N GLN A 253 -8.56 -21.91 -11.43
CA GLN A 253 -9.39 -20.81 -11.90
C GLN A 253 -10.81 -20.87 -11.32
N LEU A 254 -11.39 -22.07 -11.19
CA LEU A 254 -12.72 -22.25 -10.59
C LEU A 254 -12.74 -21.84 -9.11
N ALA A 255 -11.73 -22.26 -8.35
CA ALA A 255 -11.56 -21.83 -6.96
C ALA A 255 -11.42 -20.32 -6.83
N CYS A 256 -10.71 -19.68 -7.77
CA CYS A 256 -10.55 -18.22 -7.83
C CYS A 256 -11.87 -17.49 -8.10
N TYR A 257 -12.73 -18.01 -8.97
CA TYR A 257 -14.08 -17.45 -9.17
C TYR A 257 -14.93 -17.54 -7.90
N ARG A 258 -14.87 -18.66 -7.17
CA ARG A 258 -15.55 -18.81 -5.87
C ARG A 258 -15.03 -17.81 -4.83
N ILE A 259 -13.71 -17.61 -4.76
CA ILE A 259 -13.08 -16.60 -3.88
C ILE A 259 -13.56 -15.20 -4.26
N LEU A 260 -13.51 -14.83 -5.55
CA LEU A 260 -13.96 -13.52 -6.03
C LEU A 260 -15.43 -13.26 -5.65
N ASN A 261 -16.31 -14.23 -5.93
CA ASN A 261 -17.74 -14.13 -5.62
C ASN A 261 -17.96 -13.91 -4.12
N ALA A 262 -17.28 -14.68 -3.27
CA ALA A 262 -17.41 -14.56 -1.82
C ALA A 262 -16.85 -13.22 -1.30
N LEU A 263 -15.67 -12.78 -1.77
CA LEU A 263 -15.05 -11.53 -1.35
C LEU A 263 -15.90 -10.31 -1.75
N TYR A 264 -16.41 -10.28 -2.98
CA TYR A 264 -17.23 -9.19 -3.48
C TYR A 264 -18.56 -9.12 -2.71
N THR A 265 -19.25 -10.26 -2.56
CA THR A 265 -20.51 -10.35 -1.81
C THR A 265 -20.33 -9.98 -0.34
N LEU A 266 -19.25 -10.42 0.31
CA LEU A 266 -18.92 -10.01 1.68
C LEU A 266 -18.65 -8.51 1.79
N GLY A 267 -18.01 -7.91 0.78
CA GLY A 267 -17.67 -6.49 0.73
C GLY A 267 -18.87 -5.58 0.51
N THR A 268 -19.85 -6.01 -0.29
CA THR A 268 -21.08 -5.26 -0.58
C THR A 268 -22.17 -5.46 0.48
N ASN A 269 -22.06 -6.49 1.32
CA ASN A 269 -23.01 -6.74 2.39
C ASN A 269 -23.01 -5.61 3.46
N SER A 270 -24.19 -5.32 4.03
CA SER A 270 -24.40 -4.30 5.07
C SER A 270 -24.09 -4.76 6.50
N SER A 271 -23.68 -6.02 6.72
CA SER A 271 -23.38 -6.57 8.04
C SER A 271 -22.30 -5.78 8.81
N THR A 272 -22.34 -5.82 10.14
CA THR A 272 -21.37 -5.12 11.01
C THR A 272 -19.93 -5.59 10.78
N PHE A 273 -19.74 -6.88 10.48
CA PHE A 273 -18.45 -7.43 10.09
C PHE A 273 -17.96 -6.81 8.76
N ALA A 274 -18.82 -6.80 7.74
CA ALA A 274 -18.49 -6.22 6.44
C ALA A 274 -18.11 -4.74 6.58
N GLN A 275 -18.84 -3.95 7.38
CA GLN A 275 -18.54 -2.54 7.61
C GLN A 275 -17.16 -2.31 8.21
N ARG A 276 -16.73 -3.15 9.16
CA ARG A 276 -15.43 -3.00 9.84
C ARG A 276 -14.25 -3.43 8.98
N HIS A 277 -14.43 -4.46 8.15
CA HIS A 277 -13.36 -5.08 7.39
C HIS A 277 -13.41 -4.78 5.88
N ARG A 278 -14.33 -3.92 5.44
CA ARG A 278 -14.51 -3.54 4.03
C ARG A 278 -13.22 -3.10 3.33
N PRO A 279 -12.36 -2.26 3.94
CA PRO A 279 -11.12 -1.84 3.27
C PRO A 279 -10.17 -3.02 2.97
N ALA A 280 -10.10 -4.01 3.86
CA ALA A 280 -9.26 -5.19 3.66
C ALA A 280 -9.83 -6.14 2.60
N LEU A 281 -11.17 -6.27 2.53
CA LEU A 281 -11.84 -7.00 1.46
C LEU A 281 -11.58 -6.34 0.11
N GLY A 282 -11.73 -5.02 0.01
CA GLY A 282 -11.46 -4.27 -1.20
C GLY A 282 -10.01 -4.31 -1.65
N GLU A 283 -9.05 -4.27 -0.73
CA GLU A 283 -7.64 -4.48 -1.04
C GLU A 283 -7.40 -5.87 -1.65
N CYS A 284 -8.01 -6.91 -1.09
CA CYS A 284 -7.88 -8.27 -1.60
C CYS A 284 -8.51 -8.41 -3.00
N VAL A 285 -9.69 -7.83 -3.22
CA VAL A 285 -10.38 -7.83 -4.52
C VAL A 285 -9.60 -7.01 -5.57
N GLY A 286 -9.04 -5.86 -5.19
CA GLY A 286 -8.17 -5.06 -6.05
C GLY A 286 -6.91 -5.84 -6.46
N SER A 287 -6.24 -6.45 -5.50
CA SER A 287 -5.06 -7.29 -5.75
C SER A 287 -5.40 -8.46 -6.68
N PHE A 288 -6.55 -9.13 -6.45
CA PHE A 288 -7.07 -10.18 -7.34
C PHE A 288 -7.28 -9.66 -8.77
N ALA A 289 -7.93 -8.51 -8.92
CA ALA A 289 -8.26 -7.93 -10.22
C ALA A 289 -7.01 -7.59 -11.07
N SER A 290 -5.87 -7.32 -10.43
CA SER A 290 -4.60 -7.05 -11.13
C SER A 290 -3.91 -8.29 -11.68
N CYS A 291 -4.29 -9.50 -11.24
CA CYS A 291 -3.54 -10.73 -11.51
C CYS A 291 -4.34 -11.79 -12.27
N PHE A 292 -5.67 -11.69 -12.28
CA PHE A 292 -6.53 -12.74 -12.84
C PHE A 292 -6.49 -12.72 -14.38
N PRO A 293 -6.20 -13.86 -15.06
CA PRO A 293 -5.96 -13.89 -16.50
C PRO A 293 -7.24 -13.90 -17.35
N VAL A 294 -8.40 -13.61 -16.75
CA VAL A 294 -9.72 -13.60 -17.43
C VAL A 294 -10.48 -12.30 -17.13
N ALA A 295 -11.10 -11.73 -18.17
CA ALA A 295 -11.85 -10.48 -18.12
C ALA A 295 -13.21 -10.70 -17.43
N PHE A 296 -13.17 -10.91 -16.11
CA PHE A 296 -14.33 -11.36 -15.34
C PHE A 296 -15.47 -10.32 -15.26
N LEU A 297 -15.18 -9.04 -15.51
CA LEU A 297 -16.22 -7.98 -15.59
C LEU A 297 -16.92 -7.92 -16.96
N GLU A 298 -16.44 -8.70 -17.93
CA GLU A 298 -16.95 -8.80 -19.30
C GLU A 298 -17.19 -10.28 -19.66
N PRO A 299 -18.12 -10.98 -18.99
CA PRO A 299 -18.29 -12.42 -19.12
C PRO A 299 -18.55 -12.88 -20.56
N GLU A 300 -19.22 -12.05 -21.35
CA GLU A 300 -19.52 -12.30 -22.76
C GLU A 300 -18.27 -12.42 -23.65
N LYS A 301 -17.12 -11.87 -23.23
CA LYS A 301 -15.86 -11.91 -23.97
C LYS A 301 -14.96 -13.09 -23.60
N ASN A 302 -15.24 -13.77 -22.49
CA ASN A 302 -14.41 -14.87 -21.99
C ASN A 302 -14.32 -16.07 -22.94
N LYS A 303 -15.31 -16.25 -23.82
CA LYS A 303 -15.27 -17.25 -24.92
C LYS A 303 -14.10 -17.06 -25.90
N TYR A 304 -13.60 -15.83 -26.02
CA TYR A 304 -12.47 -15.49 -26.89
C TYR A 304 -11.11 -15.55 -26.16
N ASN A 305 -11.11 -15.73 -24.84
CA ASN A 305 -9.90 -15.76 -24.03
C ASN A 305 -9.33 -17.18 -23.90
N ARG A 306 -8.13 -17.42 -24.45
CA ARG A 306 -7.42 -18.72 -24.39
C ARG A 306 -7.16 -19.25 -22.98
N ASN A 307 -7.02 -18.36 -22.00
CA ASN A 307 -6.75 -18.72 -20.61
C ASN A 307 -8.04 -18.98 -19.81
N SER A 308 -9.21 -18.72 -20.40
CA SER A 308 -10.49 -18.98 -19.74
C SER A 308 -10.88 -20.44 -19.87
N ILE A 309 -11.46 -21.00 -18.80
CA ILE A 309 -12.18 -22.27 -18.87
C ILE A 309 -13.31 -22.25 -19.91
N LEU A 310 -13.79 -21.07 -20.34
CA LEU A 310 -14.86 -20.93 -21.33
C LEU A 310 -14.35 -20.82 -22.79
N PHE A 311 -13.04 -20.96 -23.03
CA PHE A 311 -12.45 -20.78 -24.35
C PHE A 311 -12.97 -21.79 -25.38
N GLY A 312 -13.43 -21.30 -26.54
CA GLY A 312 -13.79 -22.17 -27.67
C GLY A 312 -15.14 -22.91 -27.54
N ILE A 313 -15.94 -22.58 -26.52
CA ILE A 313 -17.25 -23.19 -26.28
C ILE A 313 -18.33 -22.43 -27.06
N GLU A 314 -18.44 -22.68 -28.36
CA GLU A 314 -19.63 -22.31 -29.13
C GLU A 314 -20.76 -23.33 -28.86
N GLY A 315 -21.53 -23.14 -27.79
CA GLY A 315 -22.78 -23.86 -27.58
C GLY A 315 -22.68 -25.30 -27.01
N LYS A 316 -21.53 -25.70 -26.43
CA LYS A 316 -21.37 -26.98 -25.71
C LYS A 316 -20.90 -26.77 -24.27
N ILE A 317 -21.72 -26.14 -23.44
CA ILE A 317 -21.51 -26.04 -21.98
C ILE A 317 -21.49 -27.42 -21.30
N SER A 318 -21.94 -28.47 -22.01
CA SER A 318 -22.03 -29.86 -21.53
C SER A 318 -20.69 -30.57 -21.24
N GLU A 319 -19.55 -30.03 -21.67
CA GLU A 319 -18.22 -30.65 -21.44
C GLU A 319 -17.50 -30.12 -20.20
N HIS A 320 -17.99 -29.04 -19.57
CA HIS A 320 -17.53 -28.60 -18.26
C HIS A 320 -18.41 -29.16 -17.15
N SER A 321 -17.80 -29.51 -16.01
CA SER A 321 -18.50 -29.97 -14.80
C SER A 321 -19.67 -29.03 -14.48
N LEU A 322 -20.84 -29.56 -14.12
CA LEU A 322 -22.02 -28.81 -13.65
C LEU A 322 -21.65 -27.73 -12.62
N GLU A 323 -20.62 -27.99 -11.81
CA GLU A 323 -20.05 -27.08 -10.83
C GLU A 323 -19.51 -25.77 -11.45
N ALA A 324 -18.85 -25.85 -12.62
CA ALA A 324 -18.31 -24.66 -13.28
C ALA A 324 -19.44 -23.76 -13.82
N GLN A 325 -20.53 -24.36 -14.30
CA GLN A 325 -21.70 -23.59 -14.74
C GLN A 325 -22.37 -22.88 -13.57
N GLU A 326 -22.59 -23.59 -12.46
CA GLU A 326 -23.20 -23.01 -11.25
C GLU A 326 -22.39 -21.83 -10.71
N VAL A 327 -21.05 -21.94 -10.66
CA VAL A 327 -20.18 -20.85 -10.18
C VAL A 327 -20.25 -19.62 -11.10
N MET A 328 -20.29 -19.82 -12.43
CA MET A 328 -20.37 -18.72 -13.38
C MET A 328 -21.74 -18.02 -13.34
N ASP A 329 -22.82 -18.77 -13.13
CA ASP A 329 -24.17 -18.22 -12.96
C ASP A 329 -24.26 -17.37 -11.68
N GLN A 330 -23.75 -17.89 -10.55
CA GLN A 330 -23.66 -17.12 -9.29
C GLN A 330 -22.80 -15.85 -9.44
N LEU A 331 -21.71 -15.91 -10.20
CA LEU A 331 -20.85 -14.75 -10.45
C LEU A 331 -21.58 -13.68 -11.25
N LYS A 332 -22.35 -14.07 -12.27
CA LYS A 332 -23.15 -13.17 -13.10
C LYS A 332 -24.25 -12.44 -12.32
N GLU A 333 -24.79 -13.08 -11.29
CA GLU A 333 -25.79 -12.48 -10.40
C GLU A 333 -25.18 -11.50 -9.40
N ASN A 334 -24.02 -11.85 -8.80
CA ASN A 334 -23.46 -11.10 -7.68
C ASN A 334 -22.45 -10.01 -8.10
N VAL A 335 -21.69 -10.22 -9.17
CA VAL A 335 -20.67 -9.27 -9.64
C VAL A 335 -21.21 -8.48 -10.83
N PRO A 336 -21.35 -7.14 -10.73
CA PRO A 336 -21.86 -6.32 -11.82
C PRO A 336 -20.89 -6.25 -12.99
N THR A 337 -21.44 -5.98 -14.18
CA THR A 337 -20.63 -5.75 -15.38
C THR A 337 -19.85 -4.44 -15.30
N LEU A 338 -18.77 -4.33 -16.06
CA LEU A 338 -17.94 -3.13 -16.10
C LEU A 338 -18.75 -1.85 -16.36
N GLU A 339 -19.67 -1.89 -17.32
CA GLU A 339 -20.53 -0.75 -17.68
C GLU A 339 -21.42 -0.30 -16.50
N LYS A 340 -22.05 -1.24 -15.79
CA LYS A 340 -22.86 -0.93 -14.61
C LYS A 340 -22.03 -0.28 -13.50
N ILE A 341 -20.81 -0.79 -13.28
CA ILE A 341 -19.89 -0.26 -12.27
C ILE A 341 -19.48 1.18 -12.61
N VAL A 342 -19.09 1.44 -13.86
CA VAL A 342 -18.67 2.79 -14.28
C VAL A 342 -19.83 3.77 -14.10
N THR A 343 -21.05 3.40 -14.46
CA THR A 343 -22.26 4.21 -14.25
C THR A 343 -22.57 4.43 -12.77
N GLU A 344 -22.40 3.42 -11.90
CA GLU A 344 -22.58 3.57 -10.45
C GLU A 344 -21.55 4.55 -9.84
N ILE A 345 -20.29 4.46 -10.25
CA ILE A 345 -19.22 5.37 -9.84
C ILE A 345 -19.51 6.80 -10.34
N GLU A 346 -19.98 6.94 -11.57
CA GLU A 346 -20.36 8.23 -12.15
C GLU A 346 -21.54 8.86 -11.40
N GLY A 347 -22.57 8.08 -11.07
CA GLY A 347 -23.71 8.55 -10.27
C GLY A 347 -23.28 9.05 -8.89
N LEU A 348 -22.38 8.31 -8.22
CA LEU A 348 -21.82 8.69 -6.92
C LEU A 348 -20.96 9.97 -7.01
N ALA A 349 -20.17 10.12 -8.08
CA ALA A 349 -19.35 11.30 -8.28
C ALA A 349 -20.20 12.57 -8.52
N HIS A 350 -21.30 12.46 -9.26
CA HIS A 350 -22.20 13.59 -9.52
C HIS A 350 -23.06 13.99 -8.31
N SER A 351 -23.33 13.08 -7.37
CA SER A 351 -24.04 13.42 -6.12
C SER A 351 -23.18 14.16 -5.09
N GLY A 352 -21.87 14.30 -5.35
CA GLY A 352 -20.89 14.77 -4.35
C GLY A 352 -20.47 13.68 -3.35
N GLY A 353 -20.94 12.45 -3.56
CA GLY A 353 -20.58 11.18 -2.91
C GLY A 353 -20.02 11.27 -1.49
N LYS A 354 -20.87 11.10 -0.48
CA LYS A 354 -20.43 10.90 0.91
C LYS A 354 -20.15 9.42 1.21
N TYR A 355 -19.25 9.14 2.16
CA TYR A 355 -18.88 7.77 2.52
C TYR A 355 -20.09 6.88 2.87
N HIS A 356 -21.05 7.44 3.61
CA HIS A 356 -22.23 6.71 4.09
C HIS A 356 -23.23 6.36 2.99
N GLU A 357 -23.19 7.04 1.85
CA GLU A 357 -24.12 6.80 0.73
C GLU A 357 -23.80 5.49 0.01
N ALA A 358 -22.52 5.22 -0.23
CA ALA A 358 -22.07 4.03 -0.95
C ALA A 358 -20.68 3.54 -0.48
N PRO A 359 -20.57 3.03 0.77
CA PRO A 359 -19.28 2.58 1.30
C PRO A 359 -18.73 1.36 0.54
N HIS A 360 -19.58 0.53 -0.05
CA HIS A 360 -19.18 -0.60 -0.90
C HIS A 360 -18.53 -0.14 -2.20
N VAL A 361 -19.03 0.93 -2.82
CA VAL A 361 -18.43 1.50 -4.04
C VAL A 361 -17.04 2.05 -3.73
N ILE A 362 -16.92 2.82 -2.65
CA ILE A 362 -15.66 3.47 -2.23
C ILE A 362 -14.59 2.45 -1.85
N GLU A 363 -14.93 1.47 -1.02
CA GLU A 363 -13.92 0.59 -0.43
C GLU A 363 -13.73 -0.71 -1.21
N VAL A 364 -14.65 -1.16 -2.08
CA VAL A 364 -14.55 -2.46 -2.78
C VAL A 364 -14.55 -2.30 -4.29
N THR A 365 -15.58 -1.66 -4.83
CA THR A 365 -15.77 -1.56 -6.28
C THR A 365 -14.71 -0.69 -6.94
N LEU A 366 -14.40 0.49 -6.35
CA LEU A 366 -13.37 1.38 -6.88
C LEU A 366 -11.97 0.74 -6.87
N PRO A 367 -11.47 0.16 -5.75
CA PRO A 367 -10.18 -0.53 -5.76
C PRO A 367 -10.09 -1.68 -6.77
N MET A 368 -11.19 -2.42 -6.96
CA MET A 368 -11.28 -3.48 -7.97
C MET A 368 -11.09 -2.92 -9.38
N VAL A 369 -11.87 -1.93 -9.77
CA VAL A 369 -11.81 -1.32 -11.11
C VAL A 369 -10.48 -0.62 -11.36
N CYS A 370 -9.94 0.07 -10.34
CA CYS A 370 -8.67 0.76 -10.45
C CYS A 370 -7.48 -0.17 -10.71
N SER A 371 -7.59 -1.42 -10.26
CA SER A 371 -6.58 -2.46 -10.50
C SER A 371 -6.87 -3.26 -11.78
N TYR A 372 -8.15 -3.42 -12.15
CA TYR A 372 -8.59 -4.13 -13.35
C TYR A 372 -8.24 -3.39 -14.65
N LEU A 373 -8.57 -2.10 -14.75
CA LEU A 373 -8.49 -1.34 -16.00
C LEU A 373 -7.06 -1.28 -16.59
N PRO A 374 -6.00 -0.97 -15.81
CA PRO A 374 -4.65 -0.87 -16.37
C PRO A 374 -4.12 -2.21 -16.90
N PHE A 375 -4.53 -3.33 -16.29
CA PHE A 375 -4.15 -4.66 -16.73
C PHE A 375 -4.81 -5.00 -18.06
N TRP A 376 -6.12 -4.79 -18.18
CA TRP A 376 -6.89 -5.16 -19.37
C TRP A 376 -6.75 -4.18 -20.53
N LEU A 377 -6.43 -2.91 -20.28
CA LEU A 377 -6.15 -1.96 -21.37
C LEU A 377 -5.00 -2.43 -22.28
N LYS A 378 -3.96 -3.07 -21.72
CA LYS A 378 -2.86 -3.65 -22.51
C LYS A 378 -3.34 -4.73 -23.51
N CYS A 379 -4.45 -5.39 -23.19
CA CYS A 379 -5.05 -6.48 -23.97
C CYS A 379 -6.26 -6.02 -24.79
N GLY A 380 -6.66 -4.75 -24.68
CA GLY A 380 -7.83 -4.17 -25.33
C GLY A 380 -7.54 -3.61 -26.72
N PRO A 381 -8.56 -2.98 -27.34
CA PRO A 381 -8.47 -2.41 -28.68
C PRO A 381 -7.40 -1.30 -28.81
N ASP A 382 -7.11 -0.58 -27.72
CA ASP A 382 -6.08 0.46 -27.66
C ASP A 382 -4.67 -0.10 -27.37
N GLY A 383 -4.53 -1.43 -27.23
CA GLY A 383 -3.27 -2.12 -26.94
C GLY A 383 -2.40 -2.37 -28.18
N PRO A 384 -1.15 -2.86 -28.00
CA PRO A 384 -0.19 -3.10 -29.08
C PRO A 384 -0.59 -4.22 -30.08
N HIS A 385 -1.76 -4.85 -29.91
CA HIS A 385 -2.26 -5.94 -30.75
C HIS A 385 -3.39 -5.48 -31.72
N VAL A 386 -3.12 -4.40 -32.45
CA VAL A 386 -4.05 -3.78 -33.43
C VAL A 386 -4.34 -4.70 -34.64
N ASP A 387 -3.51 -5.71 -34.90
CA ASP A 387 -3.55 -6.50 -36.14
C ASP A 387 -4.52 -7.69 -36.17
N ARG A 388 -5.38 -7.90 -35.16
CA ARG A 388 -6.39 -8.98 -35.21
C ARG A 388 -7.81 -8.45 -35.35
N PRO A 389 -8.49 -8.67 -36.49
CA PRO A 389 -9.86 -8.21 -36.66
C PRO A 389 -10.84 -9.05 -35.81
N LYS A 390 -11.63 -8.36 -34.98
CA LYS A 390 -12.98 -8.75 -34.48
C LYS A 390 -13.12 -9.75 -33.32
N ALA A 391 -12.07 -10.22 -32.67
CA ALA A 391 -12.22 -11.04 -31.45
C ALA A 391 -11.30 -10.55 -30.32
N TYR A 392 -11.54 -9.33 -29.85
CA TYR A 392 -10.85 -8.81 -28.68
C TYR A 392 -11.27 -9.58 -27.42
N VAL A 393 -10.30 -9.84 -26.56
CA VAL A 393 -10.51 -10.50 -25.26
C VAL A 393 -11.21 -9.57 -24.26
N THR A 394 -11.18 -8.26 -24.50
CA THR A 394 -11.80 -7.20 -23.69
C THR A 394 -12.12 -5.98 -24.58
N GLU A 395 -13.12 -5.18 -24.20
CA GLU A 395 -13.48 -3.89 -24.79
C GLU A 395 -13.03 -2.70 -23.94
N VAL A 396 -12.17 -2.92 -22.94
CA VAL A 396 -11.61 -1.85 -22.11
C VAL A 396 -10.85 -0.85 -22.98
N THR A 397 -11.27 0.42 -22.92
CA THR A 397 -10.67 1.54 -23.64
C THR A 397 -9.99 2.55 -22.71
N ALA A 398 -9.08 3.36 -23.26
CA ALA A 398 -8.48 4.47 -22.53
C ALA A 398 -9.52 5.51 -22.08
N GLN A 399 -10.62 5.66 -22.84
CA GLN A 399 -11.71 6.59 -22.49
C GLN A 399 -12.42 6.18 -21.19
N GLN A 400 -12.76 4.90 -21.03
CA GLN A 400 -13.38 4.40 -19.80
C GLN A 400 -12.45 4.58 -18.60
N MET A 401 -11.16 4.36 -18.80
CA MET A 401 -10.14 4.57 -17.77
C MET A 401 -10.04 6.04 -17.33
N ASN A 402 -10.03 6.97 -18.28
CA ASN A 402 -10.02 8.40 -17.99
C ASN A 402 -11.32 8.88 -17.35
N ALA A 403 -12.47 8.31 -17.73
CA ALA A 403 -13.75 8.59 -17.09
C ALA A 403 -13.74 8.18 -15.61
N VAL A 404 -13.25 6.98 -15.28
CA VAL A 404 -13.11 6.53 -13.87
C VAL A 404 -12.16 7.43 -13.09
N LEU A 405 -11.00 7.79 -13.66
CA LEU A 405 -10.07 8.73 -13.02
C LEU A 405 -10.73 10.08 -12.75
N GLY A 406 -11.44 10.62 -13.73
CA GLY A 406 -12.16 11.88 -13.59
C GLY A 406 -13.22 11.82 -12.49
N ASN A 407 -13.99 10.74 -12.41
CA ASN A 407 -14.99 10.54 -11.36
C ASN A 407 -14.35 10.44 -9.96
N VAL A 408 -13.21 9.75 -9.82
CA VAL A 408 -12.46 9.72 -8.55
C VAL A 408 -11.96 11.11 -8.16
N LEU A 409 -11.42 11.88 -9.10
CA LEU A 409 -10.96 13.25 -8.84
C LEU A 409 -12.12 14.17 -8.44
N LYS A 410 -13.30 14.03 -9.07
CA LYS A 410 -14.53 14.74 -8.66
C LYS A 410 -14.99 14.37 -7.24
N LEU A 411 -14.88 13.10 -6.85
CA LEU A 411 -15.18 12.66 -5.48
C LEU A 411 -14.21 13.27 -4.46
N ILE A 412 -12.91 13.30 -4.78
CA ILE A 412 -11.90 13.97 -3.96
C ILE A 412 -12.25 15.46 -3.83
N LEU A 413 -12.47 16.15 -4.96
CA LEU A 413 -12.84 17.57 -4.99
C LEU A 413 -14.03 17.90 -4.09
N SER A 414 -15.09 17.08 -4.16
CA SER A 414 -16.31 17.29 -3.39
C SER A 414 -16.10 17.15 -1.87
N ASN A 415 -15.16 16.31 -1.45
CA ASN A 415 -14.92 15.99 -0.03
C ASN A 415 -13.72 16.72 0.62
N ILE A 416 -12.96 17.52 -0.14
CA ILE A 416 -11.92 18.40 0.42
C ILE A 416 -12.51 19.33 1.48
N GLY A 417 -11.87 19.36 2.66
CA GLY A 417 -12.29 20.12 3.83
C GLY A 417 -13.35 19.42 4.71
N SER A 418 -13.82 18.23 4.34
CA SER A 418 -14.80 17.45 5.13
C SER A 418 -14.12 16.59 6.19
N ASP A 419 -14.59 16.59 7.43
CA ASP A 419 -13.95 15.80 8.49
C ASP A 419 -14.21 14.28 8.35
N ASP A 420 -15.31 13.88 7.68
CA ASP A 420 -15.74 12.48 7.51
C ASP A 420 -15.08 11.74 6.32
N ALA A 421 -13.99 12.29 5.77
CA ALA A 421 -13.35 11.80 4.55
C ALA A 421 -11.93 11.18 4.68
N PRO A 422 -11.59 10.37 5.72
CA PRO A 422 -10.28 9.70 5.79
C PRO A 422 -10.09 8.63 4.69
N TRP A 423 -11.18 8.18 4.05
CA TRP A 423 -11.15 7.23 2.94
C TRP A 423 -10.46 7.78 1.68
N MET A 424 -10.37 9.11 1.52
CA MET A 424 -9.75 9.74 0.34
C MET A 424 -8.31 9.27 0.10
N ASN A 425 -7.51 9.13 1.16
CA ASN A 425 -6.13 8.62 1.05
C ASN A 425 -6.08 7.18 0.52
N ARG A 426 -7.06 6.35 0.89
CA ARG A 426 -7.16 4.97 0.40
C ARG A 426 -7.48 4.97 -1.07
N ILE A 427 -8.52 5.70 -1.51
CA ILE A 427 -8.89 5.75 -2.94
C ILE A 427 -7.75 6.32 -3.76
N ALA A 428 -7.12 7.41 -3.32
CA ALA A 428 -5.97 7.99 -4.01
C ALA A 428 -4.87 6.94 -4.23
N THR A 429 -4.46 6.23 -3.18
CA THR A 429 -3.45 5.18 -3.28
C THR A 429 -3.83 4.12 -4.31
N ARG A 430 -5.11 3.68 -4.33
CA ARG A 430 -5.61 2.66 -5.26
C ARG A 430 -5.78 3.16 -6.70
N THR A 431 -5.95 4.47 -6.90
CA THR A 431 -6.18 5.08 -8.23
C THR A 431 -4.89 5.34 -9.00
N GLN A 432 -3.74 5.36 -8.31
CA GLN A 432 -2.44 5.61 -8.91
C GLN A 432 -2.10 4.78 -10.17
N PRO A 433 -2.47 3.48 -10.29
CA PRO A 433 -2.19 2.69 -11.49
C PRO A 433 -2.86 3.19 -12.76
N ILE A 434 -4.01 3.88 -12.64
CA ILE A 434 -4.76 4.42 -13.79
C ILE A 434 -4.08 5.66 -14.37
N ILE A 435 -3.39 6.47 -13.55
CA ILE A 435 -2.85 7.76 -13.96
C ILE A 435 -1.86 7.66 -15.12
N CYS A 436 -1.19 6.52 -15.29
CA CYS A 436 -0.20 6.30 -16.35
C CYS A 436 -0.77 6.49 -17.78
N ASN A 437 -2.09 6.40 -17.97
CA ASN A 437 -2.74 6.58 -19.28
C ASN A 437 -3.64 7.83 -19.32
N SER A 438 -3.45 8.78 -18.41
CA SER A 438 -4.24 10.00 -18.36
C SER A 438 -3.97 10.93 -19.54
N THR A 439 -4.97 11.70 -19.96
CA THR A 439 -4.81 12.72 -21.01
C THR A 439 -4.39 14.07 -20.43
N PRO A 440 -3.65 14.90 -21.20
CA PRO A 440 -3.24 16.23 -20.76
C PRO A 440 -4.44 17.19 -20.55
N ASP A 441 -5.58 16.96 -21.20
CA ASP A 441 -6.76 17.81 -21.09
C ASP A 441 -7.46 17.73 -19.72
N MET A 442 -7.19 16.66 -18.95
CA MET A 442 -7.77 16.48 -17.61
C MET A 442 -7.33 17.54 -16.60
N ILE A 443 -6.27 18.29 -16.89
CA ILE A 443 -5.76 19.32 -15.99
C ILE A 443 -6.83 20.36 -15.66
N LYS A 444 -7.56 20.83 -16.67
CA LYS A 444 -8.54 21.91 -16.56
C LYS A 444 -9.73 21.53 -15.71
N ASP A 445 -10.31 20.36 -16.00
CA ASP A 445 -11.61 19.97 -15.43
C ASP A 445 -11.47 19.21 -14.10
N HIS A 446 -10.29 18.67 -13.79
CA HIS A 446 -10.12 17.77 -12.63
C HIS A 446 -8.98 18.16 -11.69
N PHE A 447 -7.74 18.34 -12.19
CA PHE A 447 -6.60 18.59 -11.30
C PHE A 447 -6.54 20.03 -10.79
N LEU A 448 -6.78 21.01 -11.65
CA LEU A 448 -6.72 22.42 -11.29
C LEU A 448 -7.79 22.81 -10.24
N PRO A 449 -9.07 22.43 -10.35
CA PRO A 449 -10.08 22.76 -9.35
C PRO A 449 -9.76 22.20 -7.95
N ILE A 450 -9.12 21.02 -7.89
CA ILE A 450 -8.66 20.44 -6.63
C ILE A 450 -7.54 21.29 -6.02
N ALA A 451 -6.57 21.70 -6.83
CA ALA A 451 -5.45 22.53 -6.38
C ALA A 451 -5.92 23.90 -5.87
N GLU A 452 -6.86 24.53 -6.57
CA GLU A 452 -7.46 25.81 -6.17
C GLU A 452 -8.19 25.68 -4.82
N LYS A 453 -9.04 24.67 -4.68
CA LYS A 453 -9.77 24.43 -3.42
C LYS A 453 -8.84 24.10 -2.25
N LEU A 454 -7.76 23.36 -2.49
CA LEU A 454 -6.73 23.11 -1.47
C LEU A 454 -6.01 24.39 -1.07
N ARG A 455 -5.70 25.26 -2.02
CA ARG A 455 -5.11 26.57 -1.75
C ARG A 455 -6.03 27.42 -0.90
N GLU A 456 -7.31 27.56 -1.28
CA GLU A 456 -8.30 28.33 -0.51
C GLU A 456 -8.42 27.81 0.92
N ASN A 457 -8.47 26.48 1.11
CA ASN A 457 -8.47 25.89 2.44
C ASN A 457 -7.19 26.19 3.22
N ALA A 458 -6.02 26.18 2.56
CA ALA A 458 -4.76 26.54 3.19
C ALA A 458 -4.72 28.01 3.61
N GLU A 459 -5.23 28.93 2.79
CA GLU A 459 -5.36 30.36 3.12
C GLU A 459 -6.29 30.59 4.30
N LEU A 460 -7.43 29.89 4.35
CA LEU A 460 -8.36 29.96 5.48
C LEU A 460 -7.69 29.51 6.78
N VAL A 461 -6.92 28.42 6.74
CA VAL A 461 -6.21 27.88 7.90
C VAL A 461 -5.07 28.81 8.33
N GLU A 462 -4.33 29.40 7.39
CA GLU A 462 -3.29 30.39 7.68
C GLU A 462 -3.88 31.67 8.30
N ALA A 463 -5.03 32.14 7.81
CA ALA A 463 -5.73 33.28 8.39
C ALA A 463 -6.19 33.00 9.83
N MET A 464 -6.64 31.76 10.12
CA MET A 464 -6.95 31.34 11.49
C MET A 464 -5.70 31.32 12.38
N GLU A 465 -4.57 30.80 11.89
CA GLU A 465 -3.29 30.82 12.61
C GLU A 465 -2.84 32.25 12.94
N LYS A 466 -2.92 33.17 11.97
CA LYS A 466 -2.57 34.59 12.15
C LYS A 466 -3.46 35.28 13.19
N ARG A 467 -4.78 35.01 13.17
CA ARG A 467 -5.72 35.52 14.19
C ARG A 467 -5.38 35.02 15.59
N LEU A 468 -5.12 33.72 15.73
CA LEU A 468 -4.69 33.12 17.00
C LEU A 468 -3.38 33.71 17.51
N ALA A 469 -2.42 33.95 16.61
CA ALA A 469 -1.15 34.59 16.96
C ALA A 469 -1.36 36.05 17.44
N GLN A 470 -2.27 36.77 16.80
CA GLN A 470 -2.62 38.14 17.18
C GLN A 470 -3.35 38.21 18.52
N GLU A 471 -4.34 37.34 18.76
CA GLU A 471 -5.02 37.22 20.06
C GLU A 471 -4.04 36.88 21.18
N LYS A 472 -3.08 35.97 20.92
CA LYS A 472 -2.02 35.65 21.87
C LYS A 472 -1.12 36.86 22.17
N ARG A 473 -0.76 37.67 21.16
CA ARG A 473 0.04 38.89 21.36
C ARG A 473 -0.73 39.91 22.20
N ILE A 474 -1.99 40.17 21.87
CA ILE A 474 -2.86 41.09 22.62
C ILE A 474 -3.05 40.62 24.07
N SER A 475 -3.19 39.30 24.29
CA SER A 475 -3.27 38.74 25.64
C SER A 475 -1.97 38.89 26.42
N MET A 476 -0.81 38.89 25.76
CA MET A 476 0.49 39.07 26.39
C MET A 476 0.73 40.54 26.75
N GLU A 477 0.51 41.44 25.80
CA GLU A 477 0.61 42.90 26.00
C GLU A 477 -0.39 43.38 27.06
N GLY A 478 -1.63 42.89 27.00
CA GLY A 478 -2.62 43.19 28.04
C GLY A 478 -2.21 42.66 29.41
N SER A 479 -1.57 41.48 29.49
CA SER A 479 -1.08 40.95 30.77
C SER A 479 0.04 41.80 31.36
N GLU A 480 0.91 42.37 30.55
CA GLU A 480 1.99 43.27 30.99
C GLU A 480 1.40 44.59 31.50
N ASP A 481 0.41 45.16 30.79
CA ASP A 481 -0.33 46.34 31.24
C ASP A 481 -1.09 46.07 32.55
N TYR A 482 -1.72 44.89 32.69
CA TYR A 482 -2.40 44.48 33.92
C TYR A 482 -1.41 44.26 35.08
N GLU A 483 -0.24 43.65 34.86
CA GLU A 483 0.78 43.50 35.90
C GLU A 483 1.29 44.86 36.39
N GLN A 484 1.47 45.80 35.46
CA GLN A 484 1.91 47.16 35.78
C GLN A 484 0.83 47.94 36.53
N LEU A 485 -0.44 47.86 36.09
CA LEU A 485 -1.58 48.44 36.81
C LEU A 485 -1.78 47.79 38.18
N VAL A 486 -1.59 46.47 38.31
CA VAL A 486 -1.69 45.75 39.57
C VAL A 486 -0.56 46.16 40.51
N GLN A 487 0.67 46.40 40.03
CA GLN A 487 1.74 46.95 40.87
C GLN A 487 1.39 48.35 41.37
N GLU A 488 0.91 49.24 40.50
CA GLU A 488 0.50 50.59 40.89
C GLU A 488 -0.68 50.57 41.88
N ILE A 489 -1.70 49.77 41.61
CA ILE A 489 -2.86 49.57 42.48
C ILE A 489 -2.47 48.88 43.78
N THR A 490 -1.49 47.96 43.80
CA THR A 490 -1.02 47.30 45.04
C THR A 490 -0.31 48.29 45.94
N VAL A 491 0.45 49.24 45.39
CA VAL A 491 1.06 50.34 46.16
C VAL A 491 -0.02 51.27 46.71
N ILE A 492 -1.02 51.63 45.90
CA ILE A 492 -2.16 52.46 46.34
C ILE A 492 -3.02 51.73 47.38
N LEU A 493 -3.25 50.42 47.21
CA LEU A 493 -3.96 49.56 48.15
C LEU A 493 -3.17 49.36 49.44
N LEU A 494 -1.84 49.26 49.42
CA LEU A 494 -1.02 49.23 50.63
C LEU A 494 -1.16 50.54 51.42
N LEU A 495 -1.18 51.67 50.74
CA LEU A 495 -1.40 52.99 51.35
C LEU A 495 -2.84 53.15 51.89
N LEU A 496 -3.84 52.68 51.14
CA LEU A 496 -5.25 52.68 51.55
C LEU A 496 -5.55 51.64 52.64
N LEU A 497 -4.92 50.47 52.63
CA LEU A 497 -5.07 49.41 53.63
C LEU A 497 -4.50 49.86 54.98
N LEU A 498 -3.43 50.65 54.97
CA LEU A 498 -2.91 51.35 56.15
C LEU A 498 -3.92 52.37 56.70
N LEU A 499 -4.78 52.91 55.83
CA LEU A 499 -5.83 53.89 56.15
C LEU A 499 -7.20 53.24 56.48
N LEU A 500 -7.46 52.02 56.00
CA LEU A 500 -8.73 51.28 56.09
C LEU A 500 -8.69 50.15 57.13
N LEU A 501 -7.49 49.71 57.55
CA LEU A 501 -7.25 48.96 58.81
C LEU A 501 -7.80 49.72 60.03
N LEU A 502 -8.03 51.02 59.88
CA LEU A 502 -8.69 51.87 60.86
C LEU A 502 -10.22 51.79 60.85
N LEU A 503 -10.89 51.15 59.87
CA LEU A 503 -12.34 51.33 59.71
C LEU A 503 -13.26 50.16 59.39
N LEU A 504 -12.90 49.03 58.75
CA LEU A 504 -13.95 48.00 58.53
C LEU A 504 -13.46 46.62 58.07
N VAL A 505 -13.41 45.66 59.00
CA VAL A 505 -12.93 44.29 58.78
C VAL A 505 -14.00 43.35 58.16
N VAL A 506 -15.27 43.75 58.06
CA VAL A 506 -16.36 42.79 57.77
C VAL A 506 -16.91 42.85 56.33
N VAL A 507 -16.88 43.99 55.65
CA VAL A 507 -17.45 44.12 54.29
C VAL A 507 -16.46 43.66 53.19
N VAL A 508 -15.16 43.75 53.46
CA VAL A 508 -14.08 43.42 52.50
C VAL A 508 -14.04 41.93 52.16
N VAL A 509 -14.32 41.05 53.13
CA VAL A 509 -14.21 39.60 52.92
C VAL A 509 -15.23 39.10 51.89
N VAL A 510 -16.46 39.61 51.91
CA VAL A 510 -17.51 39.17 50.98
C VAL A 510 -17.24 39.67 49.56
N VAL A 511 -16.83 40.93 49.40
CA VAL A 511 -16.51 41.51 48.08
C VAL A 511 -15.28 40.84 47.47
N VAL A 512 -14.22 40.60 48.26
CA VAL A 512 -13.01 39.91 47.79
C VAL A 512 -13.32 38.47 47.38
N VAL A 513 -14.15 37.74 48.14
CA VAL A 513 -14.55 36.38 47.76
C VAL A 513 -15.35 36.37 46.46
N VAL A 514 -16.31 37.29 46.28
CA VAL A 514 -17.09 37.39 45.03
C VAL A 514 -16.21 37.75 43.84
N VAL A 515 -15.30 38.73 43.98
CA VAL A 515 -14.36 39.13 42.92
C VAL A 515 -13.41 37.98 42.58
N VAL A 516 -12.85 37.27 43.56
CA VAL A 516 -11.96 36.13 43.33
C VAL A 516 -12.69 34.97 42.64
N VAL A 517 -13.95 34.71 42.99
CA VAL A 517 -14.76 33.69 42.32
C VAL A 517 -15.06 34.09 40.88
N VAL A 518 -15.46 35.33 40.62
CA VAL A 518 -15.73 35.83 39.25
C VAL A 518 -14.47 35.78 38.40
N VAL A 519 -13.32 36.24 38.91
CA VAL A 519 -12.04 36.19 38.19
C VAL A 519 -11.63 34.75 37.89
N LYS A 520 -11.76 33.82 38.85
CA LYS A 520 -11.47 32.39 38.61
C LYS A 520 -12.37 31.79 37.55
N VAL A 521 -13.68 32.10 37.56
CA VAL A 521 -14.62 31.61 36.54
C VAL A 521 -14.26 32.19 35.17
N VAL A 522 -13.95 33.48 35.07
CA VAL A 522 -13.53 34.12 33.82
C VAL A 522 -12.24 33.50 33.28
N VAL A 523 -11.22 33.31 34.13
CA VAL A 523 -9.95 32.68 33.73
C VAL A 523 -10.19 31.24 33.25
N VAL A 524 -11.01 30.45 33.96
CA VAL A 524 -11.33 29.08 33.53
C VAL A 524 -12.06 29.08 32.19
N VAL A 525 -13.03 29.98 31.98
CA VAL A 525 -13.75 30.09 30.71
C VAL A 525 -12.80 30.51 29.58
N VAL A 526 -11.92 31.48 29.80
CA VAL A 526 -10.93 31.92 28.81
C VAL A 526 -9.96 30.80 28.46
N VAL A 527 -9.47 30.05 29.45
CA VAL A 527 -8.57 28.91 29.23
C VAL A 527 -9.29 27.79 28.46
N VAL A 528 -10.52 27.45 28.83
CA VAL A 528 -11.32 26.42 28.12
C VAL A 528 -11.61 26.83 26.68
N VAL A 529 -12.00 28.08 26.45
CA VAL A 529 -12.23 28.63 25.10
C VAL A 529 -10.93 28.61 24.29
N PHE A 530 -9.80 28.99 24.88
CA PHE A 530 -8.49 28.92 24.24
C PHE A 530 -8.10 27.49 23.83
N PHE A 531 -8.32 26.50 24.70
CA PHE A 531 -8.09 25.09 24.36
C PHE A 531 -9.03 24.60 23.25
N ILE A 532 -10.32 24.99 23.27
CA ILE A 532 -11.28 24.64 22.21
C ILE A 532 -10.84 25.23 20.86
N ILE A 533 -10.40 26.49 20.83
CA ILE A 533 -9.97 27.12 19.58
C ILE A 533 -8.69 26.45 19.05
N ILE A 534 -7.74 26.09 19.92
CA ILE A 534 -6.54 25.34 19.54
C ILE A 534 -6.92 23.96 18.97
N ASP A 535 -7.85 23.25 19.60
CA ASP A 535 -8.30 21.94 19.12
C ASP A 535 -8.99 22.06 17.75
N ILE A 536 -9.81 23.10 17.54
CA ILE A 536 -10.44 23.38 16.23
C ILE A 536 -9.37 23.68 15.17
N ALA A 537 -8.39 24.53 15.47
CA ALA A 537 -7.31 24.86 14.55
C ALA A 537 -6.48 23.61 14.20
N PHE A 538 -6.19 22.76 15.19
CA PHE A 538 -5.47 21.51 14.99
C PHE A 538 -6.22 20.54 14.06
N VAL A 539 -7.54 20.39 14.25
CA VAL A 539 -8.39 19.59 13.37
C VAL A 539 -8.33 20.11 11.94
N LYS A 540 -8.39 21.43 11.73
CA LYS A 540 -8.32 22.03 10.39
C LYS A 540 -6.98 21.81 9.70
N PHE A 541 -5.86 21.92 10.41
CA PHE A 541 -4.55 21.55 9.86
C PHE A 541 -4.46 20.06 9.52
N SER A 542 -4.99 19.19 10.38
CA SER A 542 -5.04 17.74 10.12
C SER A 542 -5.85 17.42 8.86
N THR A 543 -7.03 18.03 8.69
CA THR A 543 -7.88 17.88 7.50
C THR A 543 -7.16 18.38 6.24
N LEU A 544 -6.49 19.53 6.31
CA LEU A 544 -5.71 20.08 5.18
C LEU A 544 -4.56 19.15 4.77
N VAL A 545 -3.76 18.67 5.74
CA VAL A 545 -2.64 17.74 5.48
C VAL A 545 -3.17 16.44 4.88
N ARG A 546 -4.27 15.89 5.40
CA ARG A 546 -4.91 14.70 4.86
C ARG A 546 -5.31 14.89 3.39
N ASP A 547 -5.90 16.02 3.04
CA ASP A 547 -6.37 16.29 1.69
C ASP A 547 -5.21 16.48 0.71
N ILE A 548 -4.14 17.14 1.15
CA ILE A 548 -2.87 17.25 0.41
C ILE A 548 -2.28 15.85 0.16
N TYR A 549 -2.25 14.99 1.16
CA TYR A 549 -1.70 13.63 1.03
C TYR A 549 -2.59 12.70 0.21
N ALA A 550 -3.87 13.02 0.03
CA ALA A 550 -4.74 12.32 -0.92
C ALA A 550 -4.48 12.79 -2.37
N PHE A 551 -4.28 14.09 -2.59
CA PHE A 551 -4.14 14.64 -3.94
C PHE A 551 -2.71 14.60 -4.50
N TYR A 552 -1.70 14.98 -3.71
CA TYR A 552 -0.33 15.20 -4.21
C TYR A 552 0.32 13.96 -4.82
N PRO A 553 0.12 12.73 -4.30
CA PRO A 553 0.65 11.53 -4.97
C PRO A 553 0.05 11.32 -6.38
N LEU A 554 -1.21 11.70 -6.59
CA LEU A 554 -1.85 11.66 -7.92
C LEU A 554 -1.27 12.76 -8.82
N LEU A 555 -1.16 13.97 -8.27
CA LEU A 555 -0.64 15.12 -8.99
C LEU A 555 0.81 14.91 -9.43
N ILE A 556 1.68 14.38 -8.57
CA ILE A 556 3.09 14.09 -8.88
C ILE A 556 3.19 13.14 -10.08
N LYS A 557 2.41 12.05 -10.08
CA LYS A 557 2.40 11.09 -11.20
C LYS A 557 1.88 11.72 -12.49
N TYR A 558 0.85 12.55 -12.39
CA TYR A 558 0.26 13.26 -13.52
C TYR A 558 1.26 14.25 -14.15
N VAL A 559 1.91 15.07 -13.31
CA VAL A 559 2.94 16.02 -13.76
C VAL A 559 4.11 15.29 -14.39
N ASP A 560 4.57 14.19 -13.81
CA ASP A 560 5.68 13.41 -14.38
C ASP A 560 5.38 12.87 -15.78
N LEU A 561 4.13 12.48 -16.02
CA LEU A 561 3.67 12.01 -17.33
C LEU A 561 3.62 13.12 -18.37
N HIS A 562 3.10 14.30 -18.01
CA HIS A 562 2.79 15.37 -18.98
C HIS A 562 3.82 16.51 -19.03
N ARG A 563 4.80 16.55 -18.12
CA ARG A 563 5.80 17.63 -18.04
C ARG A 563 6.51 17.88 -19.37
N SER A 564 6.95 16.84 -20.07
CA SER A 564 7.64 17.00 -21.35
C SER A 564 6.75 17.60 -22.44
N HIS A 565 5.44 17.37 -22.36
CA HIS A 565 4.46 17.97 -23.26
C HIS A 565 4.28 19.45 -22.93
N TRP A 566 4.07 19.81 -21.66
CA TRP A 566 3.91 21.21 -21.24
C TRP A 566 5.15 22.09 -21.46
N LEU A 567 6.35 21.51 -21.39
CA LEU A 567 7.59 22.24 -21.73
C LEU A 567 7.70 22.54 -23.23
N LYS A 568 7.03 21.77 -24.09
CA LYS A 568 6.98 22.01 -25.55
C LYS A 568 5.80 22.89 -25.94
N TYR A 569 4.67 22.69 -25.28
CA TYR A 569 3.40 23.38 -25.52
C TYR A 569 2.91 23.97 -24.20
N PRO A 570 3.28 25.24 -23.90
CA PRO A 570 2.86 25.91 -22.68
C PRO A 570 1.33 25.91 -22.53
N SER A 571 0.84 25.61 -21.34
CA SER A 571 -0.58 25.61 -20.99
C SER A 571 -0.82 26.55 -19.81
N THR A 572 -1.85 27.40 -19.94
CA THR A 572 -2.29 28.34 -18.90
C THR A 572 -2.79 27.61 -17.64
N GLU A 573 -3.41 26.46 -17.80
CA GLU A 573 -3.87 25.63 -16.68
C GLU A 573 -2.69 25.04 -15.90
N ALA A 574 -1.61 24.65 -16.60
CA ALA A 574 -0.39 24.17 -15.97
C ALA A 574 0.33 25.27 -15.18
N GLU A 575 0.25 26.52 -15.65
CA GLU A 575 0.73 27.70 -14.94
C GLU A 575 -0.06 27.93 -13.64
N GLN A 576 -1.39 27.97 -13.73
CA GLN A 576 -2.26 28.16 -12.58
C GLN A 576 -2.10 27.05 -11.55
N LEU A 577 -1.92 25.80 -12.00
CA LEU A 577 -1.62 24.66 -11.16
C LEU A 577 -0.29 24.84 -10.41
N PHE A 578 0.78 25.29 -11.08
CA PHE A 578 2.04 25.61 -10.43
C PHE A 578 1.87 26.72 -9.38
N LYS A 579 1.14 27.79 -9.70
CA LYS A 579 0.88 28.91 -8.78
C LYS A 579 0.18 28.43 -7.51
N CYS A 580 -0.88 27.63 -7.62
CA CYS A 580 -1.60 27.08 -6.47
C CYS A 580 -0.68 26.25 -5.57
N VAL A 581 0.14 25.36 -6.14
CA VAL A 581 1.08 24.53 -5.37
C VAL A 581 2.19 25.37 -4.73
N ALA A 582 2.67 26.42 -5.41
CA ALA A 582 3.67 27.33 -4.87
C ALA A 582 3.13 28.15 -3.69
N GLU A 583 1.88 28.62 -3.76
CA GLU A 583 1.20 29.34 -2.67
C GLU A 583 1.01 28.43 -1.45
N ILE A 584 0.55 27.18 -1.65
CA ILE A 584 0.45 26.18 -0.57
C ILE A 584 1.82 25.91 0.05
N PHE A 585 2.86 25.75 -0.77
CA PHE A 585 4.22 25.57 -0.28
C PHE A 585 4.70 26.76 0.54
N SER A 586 4.43 27.99 0.10
CA SER A 586 4.78 29.21 0.84
C SER A 586 4.15 29.22 2.23
N MET A 587 2.84 28.97 2.33
CA MET A 587 2.11 28.85 3.60
C MET A 587 2.67 27.74 4.50
N TRP A 588 2.94 26.56 3.94
CA TRP A 588 3.60 25.47 4.65
C TRP A 588 5.01 25.86 5.14
N SER A 589 5.77 26.62 4.34
CA SER A 589 7.14 27.00 4.67
C SER A 589 7.22 28.01 5.82
N HIS A 590 6.20 28.85 5.99
CA HIS A 590 6.14 29.84 7.08
C HIS A 590 5.42 29.31 8.33
N SER A 591 4.45 28.41 8.19
CA SER A 591 3.69 27.86 9.33
C SER A 591 4.43 26.74 10.07
N LEU A 592 4.68 26.93 11.36
CA LEU A 592 5.24 25.88 12.23
C LEU A 592 4.20 24.80 12.54
N PHE A 593 2.93 25.16 12.66
CA PHE A 593 1.84 24.22 12.92
C PHE A 593 1.63 23.29 11.73
N PHE A 594 1.63 23.83 10.51
CA PHE A 594 1.47 23.05 9.29
C PHE A 594 2.60 22.01 9.14
N LYS A 595 3.86 22.41 9.31
CA LYS A 595 5.00 21.48 9.28
C LYS A 595 4.89 20.41 10.35
N ARG A 596 4.48 20.77 11.57
CA ARG A 596 4.34 19.81 12.67
C ARG A 596 3.23 18.79 12.38
N GLU A 597 2.12 19.23 11.81
CA GLU A 597 0.99 18.36 11.55
C GLU A 597 1.26 17.42 10.37
N GLU A 598 1.97 17.87 9.34
CA GLU A 598 2.50 16.98 8.32
C GLU A 598 3.38 15.87 8.92
N GLN A 599 4.29 16.24 9.84
CA GLN A 599 5.14 15.25 10.51
C GLN A 599 4.35 14.24 11.32
N ASN A 600 3.30 14.70 12.01
CA ASN A 600 2.40 13.82 12.75
C ASN A 600 1.66 12.88 11.81
N PHE A 601 1.13 13.39 10.71
CA PHE A 601 0.38 12.62 9.73
C PHE A 601 1.24 11.52 9.07
N VAL A 602 2.45 11.86 8.62
CA VAL A 602 3.40 10.89 8.04
C VAL A 602 3.79 9.82 9.05
N ALA A 603 4.06 10.20 10.30
CA ALA A 603 4.45 9.27 11.34
C ALA A 603 3.29 8.34 11.78
N HIS A 604 2.06 8.85 11.81
CA HIS A 604 0.87 8.10 12.21
C HIS A 604 0.47 7.07 11.15
N ASN A 605 0.56 7.44 9.87
CA ASN A 605 0.18 6.58 8.75
C ASN A 605 1.34 5.75 8.18
N GLU A 606 2.52 5.81 8.79
CA GLU A 606 3.74 5.09 8.38
C GLU A 606 4.07 5.28 6.89
N ILE A 607 3.88 6.50 6.38
CA ILE A 607 4.01 6.80 4.95
C ILE A 607 5.48 6.84 4.55
N ASP A 608 5.86 6.01 3.59
CA ASP A 608 7.15 6.12 2.92
C ASP A 608 7.06 7.15 1.79
N ASN A 609 7.37 8.41 2.12
CA ASN A 609 7.38 9.50 1.14
C ASN A 609 8.35 9.21 -0.03
N MET A 610 9.42 8.43 0.17
CA MET A 610 10.34 8.08 -0.92
C MET A 610 9.70 7.10 -1.91
N ALA A 611 8.87 6.17 -1.43
CA ALA A 611 8.08 5.29 -2.30
C ALA A 611 7.07 6.08 -3.15
N LEU A 612 6.51 7.18 -2.62
CA LEU A 612 5.57 8.04 -3.31
C LEU A 612 6.24 9.02 -4.30
N ILE A 613 7.44 9.51 -3.97
CA ILE A 613 8.16 10.54 -4.75
C ILE A 613 9.01 9.94 -5.88
N MET A 614 9.63 8.78 -5.64
CA MET A 614 10.47 8.05 -6.61
C MET A 614 10.44 6.53 -6.37
N PRO A 615 9.47 5.81 -6.95
CA PRO A 615 9.35 4.36 -6.79
C PRO A 615 10.62 3.59 -7.20
N SER A 616 11.30 4.06 -8.25
CA SER A 616 12.52 3.44 -8.80
C SER A 616 13.77 3.66 -7.93
N GLN A 617 13.85 4.77 -7.18
CA GLN A 617 14.95 5.01 -6.23
C GLN A 617 14.72 4.34 -4.88
N ALA A 618 13.47 4.25 -4.39
CA ALA A 618 13.14 3.48 -3.19
C ALA A 618 13.58 2.00 -3.34
N ALA A 619 13.31 1.40 -4.50
CA ALA A 619 13.79 0.06 -4.86
C ALA A 619 15.33 -0.05 -4.97
N ARG A 620 16.04 1.04 -5.28
CA ARG A 620 17.52 1.09 -5.28
C ARG A 620 18.08 1.29 -3.87
N LEU A 621 17.47 2.12 -3.04
CA LEU A 621 17.88 2.40 -1.66
C LEU A 621 17.72 1.16 -0.77
N ALA A 622 16.65 0.39 -0.99
CA ALA A 622 16.47 -0.93 -0.39
C ALA A 622 17.53 -1.96 -0.83
N LYS A 623 18.15 -1.78 -2.01
CA LYS A 623 19.25 -2.62 -2.53
C LYS A 623 20.64 -2.15 -2.08
N THR A 624 20.84 -0.86 -1.82
CA THR A 624 22.14 -0.33 -1.34
C THR A 624 22.40 -0.62 0.13
N SER A 625 21.36 -0.81 0.96
CA SER A 625 21.53 -1.29 2.34
C SER A 625 22.02 -2.74 2.44
N THR A 626 22.01 -3.48 1.32
CA THR A 626 22.39 -4.90 1.23
C THR A 626 23.83 -5.14 0.73
N SER A 627 24.59 -4.10 0.37
CA SER A 627 25.88 -4.25 -0.35
C SER A 627 27.12 -3.68 0.35
N THR A 628 27.03 -3.28 1.62
CA THR A 628 28.22 -2.91 2.41
C THR A 628 28.32 -3.71 3.70
N SER A 629 28.82 -4.94 3.57
CA SER A 629 29.48 -5.65 4.67
C SER A 629 30.77 -6.30 4.15
N SER A 630 31.88 -5.56 4.20
CA SER A 630 33.20 -6.17 4.26
C SER A 630 34.07 -5.47 5.31
N SER A 631 34.53 -6.30 6.26
CA SER A 631 35.70 -6.16 7.14
C SER A 631 35.91 -4.89 7.97
N SER A 632 35.60 -4.96 9.26
CA SER A 632 36.62 -4.77 10.32
C SER A 632 36.08 -5.26 11.66
N SER A 633 36.81 -6.21 12.24
CA SER A 633 36.67 -6.77 13.58
C SER A 633 36.95 -5.73 14.67
N ASP A 634 35.98 -5.48 15.55
CA ASP A 634 36.24 -5.29 16.96
C ASP A 634 34.96 -5.48 17.79
N GLU A 635 34.97 -6.52 18.63
CA GLU A 635 33.91 -6.81 19.58
C GLU A 635 33.90 -5.78 20.71
N ARG A 636 32.78 -5.08 20.90
CA ARG A 636 32.39 -4.62 22.24
C ARG A 636 30.89 -4.81 22.48
N LYS A 637 30.62 -5.79 23.34
CA LYS A 637 29.33 -6.12 23.97
C LYS A 637 28.51 -4.87 24.33
N GLN A 638 27.34 -4.71 23.73
CA GLN A 638 26.20 -4.06 24.38
C GLN A 638 24.96 -4.95 24.29
N ARG A 639 24.43 -5.27 25.48
CA ARG A 639 23.18 -5.99 25.72
C ARG A 639 21.97 -5.19 25.17
N PRO A 640 20.84 -5.85 24.85
CA PRO A 640 19.72 -5.19 24.19
C PRO A 640 18.92 -4.37 25.21
N SER A 641 19.23 -3.07 25.31
CA SER A 641 18.33 -2.11 25.94
C SER A 641 17.23 -1.74 24.92
N GLY A 642 15.98 -1.80 25.35
CA GLY A 642 14.81 -1.55 24.52
C GLY A 642 14.93 -0.24 23.75
N LYS A 643 14.94 -0.32 22.42
CA LYS A 643 14.86 0.85 21.55
C LYS A 643 13.48 1.49 21.72
N LYS A 644 13.41 2.48 22.61
CA LYS A 644 12.47 3.60 22.45
C LYS A 644 12.69 4.13 21.03
N ARG A 645 11.65 4.04 20.22
CA ARG A 645 11.59 4.45 18.82
C ARG A 645 11.86 5.96 18.78
N ASP A 646 13.12 6.35 18.55
CA ASP A 646 13.49 7.75 18.36
C ASP A 646 12.67 8.29 17.18
N LYS A 647 11.80 9.25 17.48
CA LYS A 647 10.92 9.94 16.55
C LYS A 647 11.81 10.79 15.64
N LYS A 648 12.44 10.17 14.64
CA LYS A 648 13.31 10.83 13.67
C LYS A 648 12.48 11.93 13.00
N ARG A 649 12.85 13.20 13.23
CA ARG A 649 12.18 14.37 12.66
C ARG A 649 12.16 14.22 11.14
N LEU A 650 11.01 14.48 10.50
CA LEU A 650 10.93 14.44 9.03
C LEU A 650 11.90 15.48 8.48
N GLU A 651 12.87 15.02 7.70
CA GLU A 651 13.77 15.93 7.01
C GLU A 651 12.98 16.74 5.97
N PRO A 652 13.17 18.06 5.85
CA PRO A 652 12.39 18.91 4.96
C PRO A 652 12.33 18.41 3.51
N HIS A 653 13.40 17.78 3.02
CA HIS A 653 13.46 17.24 1.65
C HIS A 653 12.56 16.03 1.41
N ASN A 654 12.03 15.42 2.46
CA ASN A 654 11.11 14.28 2.38
C ASN A 654 9.64 14.71 2.38
N SER A 655 9.31 16.00 2.50
CA SER A 655 7.93 16.49 2.44
C SER A 655 7.33 16.35 1.03
N LEU A 656 6.07 15.93 0.96
CA LEU A 656 5.32 15.92 -0.31
C LEU A 656 5.10 17.34 -0.86
N ASN A 657 5.01 18.37 0.00
CA ASN A 657 4.93 19.77 -0.44
C ASN A 657 6.17 20.18 -1.23
N VAL A 658 7.35 19.83 -0.71
CA VAL A 658 8.62 20.07 -1.41
C VAL A 658 8.71 19.25 -2.70
N ALA A 659 8.31 17.98 -2.66
CA ALA A 659 8.42 17.09 -3.81
C ALA A 659 7.50 17.49 -4.97
N CYS A 660 6.24 17.82 -4.67
CA CYS A 660 5.26 18.25 -5.66
C CYS A 660 5.71 19.57 -6.32
N LEU A 661 6.12 20.56 -5.52
CA LEU A 661 6.64 21.82 -6.05
C LEU A 661 7.86 21.59 -6.96
N LYS A 662 8.85 20.81 -6.52
CA LYS A 662 10.04 20.50 -7.35
C LYS A 662 9.70 19.87 -8.71
N ARG A 663 8.62 19.08 -8.80
CA ARG A 663 8.16 18.52 -10.09
C ARG A 663 7.50 19.56 -10.99
N LEU A 664 6.85 20.57 -10.42
CA LEU A 664 6.24 21.66 -11.19
C LEU A 664 7.23 22.81 -11.50
N VAL A 665 8.33 22.96 -10.77
CA VAL A 665 9.30 24.07 -10.97
C VAL A 665 9.74 24.26 -12.44
N PRO A 666 10.14 23.23 -13.22
CA PRO A 666 10.50 23.45 -14.63
C PRO A 666 9.35 23.94 -15.50
N VAL A 667 8.10 23.56 -15.17
CA VAL A 667 6.90 24.09 -15.83
C VAL A 667 6.79 25.58 -15.48
N GLY A 668 6.87 25.93 -14.20
CA GLY A 668 6.92 27.32 -13.70
C GLY A 668 8.03 28.17 -14.34
N LEU A 669 9.24 27.62 -14.44
CA LEU A 669 10.39 28.29 -15.04
C LEU A 669 10.21 28.52 -16.55
N GLY A 670 9.54 27.60 -17.24
CA GLY A 670 9.26 27.71 -18.67
C GLY A 670 8.43 28.93 -19.06
N PHE A 671 7.77 29.59 -18.11
CA PHE A 671 6.98 30.80 -18.35
C PHE A 671 7.80 32.10 -18.26
N PHE A 672 8.94 32.09 -17.58
CA PHE A 672 9.80 33.26 -17.47
C PHE A 672 10.64 33.42 -18.73
N SER A 673 10.77 34.65 -19.21
CA SER A 673 11.72 35.02 -20.25
C SER A 673 13.17 34.76 -19.81
N GLY A 674 14.10 34.67 -20.77
CA GLY A 674 15.52 34.42 -20.45
C GLY A 674 16.11 35.42 -19.45
N ARG A 675 15.67 36.69 -19.50
CA ARG A 675 16.09 37.75 -18.56
C ARG A 675 15.54 37.52 -17.16
N GLU A 676 14.25 37.18 -17.04
CA GLU A 676 13.63 36.91 -15.74
C GLU A 676 14.21 35.65 -15.09
N GLN A 677 14.52 34.62 -15.89
CA GLN A 677 15.23 33.43 -15.40
C GLN A 677 16.64 33.77 -14.88
N GLU A 678 17.35 34.68 -15.54
CA GLU A 678 18.65 35.16 -15.09
C GLU A 678 18.55 35.95 -13.77
N LEU A 679 17.55 36.82 -13.64
CA LEU A 679 17.25 37.54 -12.40
C LEU A 679 16.90 36.58 -11.25
N LEU A 680 16.07 35.57 -11.51
CA LEU A 680 15.77 34.49 -10.56
C LEU A 680 17.02 33.74 -10.11
N GLN A 681 17.94 33.45 -11.04
CA GLN A 681 19.19 32.77 -10.75
C GLN A 681 20.13 33.64 -9.89
N GLN A 682 20.14 34.96 -10.10
CA GLN A 682 20.87 35.92 -9.28
C GLN A 682 20.26 36.04 -7.86
N ALA A 683 18.93 36.12 -7.76
CA ALA A 683 18.22 36.13 -6.48
C ALA A 683 18.47 34.84 -5.68
N LYS A 684 18.46 33.68 -6.35
CA LYS A 684 18.84 32.40 -5.75
C LYS A 684 20.27 32.42 -5.20
N GLN A 685 21.22 33.01 -5.92
CA GLN A 685 22.61 33.09 -5.46
C GLN A 685 22.74 33.96 -4.20
N ARG A 686 22.06 35.11 -4.16
CA ARG A 686 21.98 35.98 -2.97
C ARG A 686 21.34 35.27 -1.78
N LEU A 687 20.27 34.51 -2.02
CA LEU A 687 19.61 33.71 -0.99
C LEU A 687 20.52 32.60 -0.43
N LEU A 688 21.33 31.95 -1.28
CA LEU A 688 22.35 30.99 -0.86
C LEU A 688 23.50 31.65 -0.08
N GLN A 689 23.78 32.92 -0.35
CA GLN A 689 24.73 33.75 0.39
C GLN A 689 24.16 34.25 1.72
N LYS A 690 22.88 33.97 2.02
CA LYS A 690 22.14 34.39 3.22
C LYS A 690 21.95 35.90 3.34
N ASP A 691 21.83 36.59 2.20
CA ASP A 691 21.40 37.98 2.18
C ASP A 691 19.99 38.10 2.79
N ALA A 692 19.66 39.26 3.36
CA ALA A 692 18.35 39.47 3.97
C ALA A 692 17.24 39.41 2.91
N GLU A 693 16.11 38.78 3.23
CA GLU A 693 14.99 38.61 2.29
C GLU A 693 14.49 39.96 1.74
N ALA A 694 14.45 41.00 2.58
CA ALA A 694 14.09 42.36 2.18
C ALA A 694 15.03 42.95 1.09
N ASP A 695 16.34 42.72 1.21
CA ASP A 695 17.33 43.20 0.24
C ASP A 695 17.19 42.48 -1.12
N ILE A 696 16.81 41.19 -1.07
CA ILE A 696 16.56 40.38 -2.26
C ILE A 696 15.26 40.83 -2.94
N GLU A 697 14.19 41.11 -2.17
CA GLU A 697 12.93 41.64 -2.68
C GLU A 697 13.10 43.02 -3.32
N ASP A 698 13.86 43.92 -2.68
CA ASP A 698 14.18 45.24 -3.23
C ASP A 698 14.99 45.11 -4.53
N PHE A 699 15.99 44.20 -4.56
CA PHE A 699 16.76 43.89 -5.76
C PHE A 699 15.86 43.38 -6.90
N LEU A 700 14.96 42.44 -6.63
CA LEU A 700 14.03 41.92 -7.63
C LEU A 700 13.10 43.01 -8.14
N THR A 701 12.48 43.79 -7.25
CA THR A 701 11.54 44.87 -7.59
C THR A 701 12.19 45.94 -8.47
N GLN A 702 13.42 46.34 -8.12
CA GLN A 702 14.18 47.32 -8.91
C GLN A 702 14.54 46.82 -10.31
N ASN A 703 14.84 45.52 -10.47
CA ASN A 703 15.27 44.96 -11.75
C ASN A 703 14.11 44.44 -12.63
N LEU A 704 12.95 44.16 -12.02
CA LEU A 704 11.69 43.83 -12.71
C LEU A 704 11.01 45.08 -13.29
N GLY A 705 11.08 46.22 -12.60
CA GLY A 705 10.41 47.48 -12.99
C GLY A 705 11.05 48.30 -14.12
N VAL A 706 12.09 47.79 -14.79
CA VAL A 706 12.85 48.54 -15.82
C VAL A 706 12.18 48.49 -17.22
N ASP A 707 11.02 47.81 -17.36
CA ASP A 707 10.40 47.47 -18.67
C ASP A 707 9.10 48.22 -19.04
N GLU A 708 8.76 49.37 -18.43
CA GLU A 708 7.79 50.32 -19.03
C GLU A 708 8.48 51.46 -19.80
N GLY A 709 9.72 51.24 -20.24
CA GLY A 709 10.47 52.19 -21.04
C GLY A 709 10.98 51.55 -22.32
N VAL A 710 10.32 51.88 -23.44
CA VAL A 710 10.77 51.74 -24.83
C VAL A 710 10.37 50.45 -25.57
N SER A 711 9.23 50.55 -26.28
CA SER A 711 9.19 50.31 -27.73
C SER A 711 7.96 51.02 -28.31
N THR A 712 8.20 52.19 -28.92
CA THR A 712 7.31 52.89 -29.87
C THR A 712 7.14 52.10 -31.16
#